data_AF-A0A2U8E167-F1
#
_entry.id   AF-A0A2U8E167-F1
#
_cell.length_a   1.000
_cell.length_b   1.000
_cell.length_c   1.000
_cell.angle_alpha   90.00
_cell.angle_beta   90.00
_cell.angle_gamma   90.00
#
_symmetry.space_group_name_H-M   'P 1'
#
loop_
_entity.id
_entity.type
_entity.pdbx_description
1 polymer ?
#
loop_
_entity_poly.entity_id
_entity_poly.type
_entity_poly.pdbx_seq_one_letter_code
_entity_poly.pdbx_strand_id
1 'polypeptide(L)'
;MLRIPAQTGMSVLHFSFPMDFFSAQARARKKTRQLIVLFAAAIVFLVALSYAILAGIRAGWLYYYEPGSAFQFWQPGLLAFLIVMTCGLVGGASWWKWRQLSKDGLLVIKSLGARWVSPGSANIIERRLVNIVEEMAIASGVPAPAIFLIENEQAINAFACGLKPQDATIVVTRGALDHLTRDELQGVIGHEFSHILNNDIRMNVVLMAVVHGLLFMALAGEGIFKDWNLLEESPFYFMKVIVAMVRVPVGIAVSIFGYTGYFLGRLIIATISRQREYLSDAAAVQFTRSPSGLTGALRKIGLSGGVVVTSKNVRAIQHFFFVDACRNHLGRWFATHPYWLDRVRAIDAQAAKFIVSDTLERGRLVTDDSDERPAVAGRRKTGLRLKQKIEAPSFGEGGPAANISTGENKTDPAENRAAMLQRLLCAGTPESIARARQLLASINPELLDAAHCRDTVPALVLGLLIDRDETVRHMQWDVFTFQGGAPLKIITRLEPALLKLPLEHRLPLLQLALPTLRMMPGQDIGRFWQAADKIAQCDGRITVFEYSLLRMVQRHLVSVAAIPLRKTNKACAQPSEIGAHAGMVLSMLANCGGVDEGTSRKAFEAGKSKLGRFAVFAKWHRPQTDESGGAAMIQQLYRPLDTALDRLATAPLETRRAVLAAAAAVVMDDGKQHIEEVELLRMMSDSLGCPMPLA
;
A
#
# COMPACT_ATOMS: atom_id res chain seq x y z
N MET A 1 30.75 58.02 19.91
CA MET A 1 31.72 57.15 19.20
C MET A 1 31.07 55.80 18.96
N LEU A 2 31.32 55.24 17.78
CA LEU A 2 31.02 53.88 17.29
C LEU A 2 29.63 53.62 16.67
N ARG A 3 29.72 53.47 15.34
CA ARG A 3 28.70 53.22 14.32
C ARG A 3 28.29 51.74 14.33
N ILE A 4 27.01 51.48 14.05
CA ILE A 4 26.49 50.17 13.65
C ILE A 4 26.62 50.08 12.12
N PRO A 5 27.25 49.04 11.53
CA PRO A 5 27.15 48.77 10.11
C PRO A 5 26.01 47.79 9.81
N ALA A 6 25.25 48.10 8.78
CA ALA A 6 24.36 47.19 8.09
C ALA A 6 25.17 46.09 7.38
N GLN A 7 24.77 44.83 7.51
CA GLN A 7 25.16 43.78 6.58
C GLN A 7 23.92 42.99 6.13
N THR A 8 23.49 43.37 4.94
CA THR A 8 22.86 42.54 3.91
C THR A 8 23.63 41.24 3.66
N GLY A 9 22.91 40.13 3.49
CA GLY A 9 23.48 38.87 3.00
C GLY A 9 22.73 37.65 3.50
N MET A 10 21.52 37.42 2.98
CA MET A 10 20.86 36.12 3.12
C MET A 10 21.79 35.03 2.58
N SER A 11 22.23 34.13 3.46
CA SER A 11 22.89 32.89 3.08
C SER A 11 21.89 32.06 2.29
N VAL A 12 22.12 31.98 0.98
CA VAL A 12 21.47 31.05 0.06
C VAL A 12 21.60 29.64 0.64
N LEU A 13 20.48 29.05 1.04
CA LEU A 13 20.38 27.64 1.35
C LEU A 13 20.71 26.86 0.07
N HIS A 14 21.94 26.36 -0.01
CA HIS A 14 22.33 25.32 -0.95
C HIS A 14 21.42 24.08 -0.74
N PHE A 15 20.31 24.01 -1.46
CA PHE A 15 19.55 22.77 -1.62
C PHE A 15 20.18 21.93 -2.73
N SER A 16 21.26 21.24 -2.35
CA SER A 16 21.92 20.25 -3.16
C SER A 16 21.09 18.95 -3.25
N PHE A 17 20.63 18.67 -4.48
CA PHE A 17 20.58 17.36 -5.14
C PHE A 17 19.48 16.33 -4.76
N PRO A 18 19.21 15.35 -5.65
CA PRO A 18 18.03 14.49 -5.64
C PRO A 18 18.03 13.67 -4.35
N MET A 19 16.87 13.20 -3.88
CA MET A 19 16.84 12.26 -2.77
C MET A 19 17.85 11.12 -3.05
N ASP A 20 18.93 11.15 -2.28
CA ASP A 20 20.08 10.30 -2.50
C ASP A 20 19.64 8.86 -2.28
N PHE A 21 19.64 8.06 -3.36
CA PHE A 21 19.25 6.66 -3.41
C PHE A 21 19.78 5.85 -2.21
N PHE A 22 20.98 6.18 -1.77
CA PHE A 22 21.63 5.55 -0.63
C PHE A 22 21.02 5.94 0.70
N SER A 23 20.56 7.17 0.86
CA SER A 23 19.92 7.65 2.10
C SER A 23 18.63 6.89 2.38
N ALA A 24 17.79 6.61 1.38
CA ALA A 24 16.56 5.86 1.61
C ALA A 24 16.78 4.36 1.65
N GLN A 25 17.72 3.82 0.86
CA GLN A 25 18.13 2.43 1.03
C GLN A 25 18.73 2.20 2.44
N ALA A 26 19.48 3.17 2.97
CA ALA A 26 19.97 3.17 4.34
C ALA A 26 18.83 3.30 5.36
N ARG A 27 17.82 4.16 5.13
CA ARG A 27 16.61 4.24 5.96
C ARG A 27 15.88 2.88 6.01
N ALA A 28 15.61 2.27 4.86
CA ALA A 28 14.94 0.97 4.78
C ALA A 28 15.76 -0.14 5.46
N ARG A 29 17.07 -0.23 5.19
CA ARG A 29 17.96 -1.21 5.85
C ARG A 29 18.05 -0.99 7.35
N LYS A 30 18.12 0.26 7.82
CA LYS A 30 18.15 0.60 9.24
C LYS A 30 16.90 0.11 9.95
N LYS A 31 15.72 0.22 9.32
CA LYS A 31 14.45 -0.24 9.89
C LYS A 31 14.33 -1.76 9.91
N THR A 32 14.69 -2.44 8.82
CA THR A 32 14.77 -3.92 8.83
C THR A 32 15.75 -4.41 9.89
N ARG A 33 16.90 -3.74 10.04
CA ARG A 33 17.87 -4.04 11.10
C ARG A 33 17.28 -3.79 12.49
N GLN A 34 16.56 -2.68 12.71
CA GLN A 34 15.88 -2.41 13.97
C GLN A 34 14.87 -3.49 14.32
N LEU A 35 14.05 -3.94 13.36
CA LEU A 35 13.12 -5.06 13.55
C LEU A 35 13.86 -6.33 13.96
N ILE A 36 14.90 -6.71 13.23
CA ILE A 36 15.69 -7.92 13.51
C ILE A 36 16.31 -7.84 14.92
N VAL A 37 16.90 -6.71 15.28
CA VAL A 37 17.54 -6.50 16.59
C VAL A 37 16.51 -6.56 17.71
N LEU A 38 15.38 -5.86 17.59
CA LEU A 38 14.33 -5.87 18.62
C LEU A 38 13.70 -7.26 18.76
N PHE A 39 13.50 -7.97 17.66
CA PHE A 39 12.97 -9.33 17.68
C PHE A 39 13.97 -10.33 18.31
N ALA A 40 15.26 -10.24 17.96
CA ALA A 40 16.30 -11.05 18.59
C ALA A 40 16.39 -10.76 20.10
N ALA A 41 16.34 -9.48 20.50
CA ALA A 41 16.31 -9.10 21.91
C ALA A 41 15.07 -9.65 22.63
N ALA A 42 13.89 -9.63 21.99
CA ALA A 42 12.68 -10.23 22.55
C ALA A 42 12.81 -11.74 22.75
N ILE A 43 13.40 -12.47 21.79
CA ILE A 43 13.66 -13.92 21.94
C ILE A 43 14.63 -14.18 23.08
N VAL A 44 15.74 -13.43 23.16
CA VAL A 44 16.72 -13.56 24.26
C VAL A 44 16.05 -13.32 25.61
N PHE A 45 15.21 -12.30 25.72
CA PHE A 45 14.45 -12.01 26.93
C PHE A 45 13.49 -13.15 27.29
N LEU A 46 12.76 -13.69 26.32
CA LEU A 46 11.86 -14.82 26.52
C LEU A 46 12.62 -16.07 27.00
N VAL A 47 13.76 -16.39 26.40
CA VAL A 47 14.61 -17.51 26.84
C VAL A 47 15.09 -17.29 28.28
N ALA A 48 15.58 -16.08 28.60
CA ALA A 48 16.04 -15.75 29.94
C ALA A 48 14.92 -15.86 30.98
N LEU A 49 13.71 -15.38 30.65
CA LEU A 49 12.53 -15.49 31.51
C LEU A 49 12.14 -16.95 31.74
N SER A 50 12.08 -17.77 30.68
CA SER A 50 11.79 -19.21 30.78
C SER A 50 12.83 -19.93 31.64
N TYR A 51 14.11 -19.59 31.48
CA TYR A 51 15.18 -20.15 32.28
C TYR A 51 15.03 -19.79 33.77
N ALA A 52 14.75 -18.52 34.07
CA ALA A 52 14.54 -18.05 35.44
C ALA A 52 13.33 -18.74 36.11
N ILE A 53 12.23 -18.92 35.38
CA ILE A 53 11.04 -19.62 35.88
C ILE A 53 11.37 -21.08 36.20
N LEU A 54 12.01 -21.81 35.27
CA LEU A 54 12.35 -23.22 35.49
C LEU A 54 13.41 -23.40 36.58
N ALA A 55 14.41 -22.52 36.65
CA ALA A 55 15.40 -22.52 37.73
C ALA A 55 14.74 -22.26 39.09
N GLY A 56 13.77 -21.34 39.16
CA GLY A 56 13.00 -21.06 40.38
C GLY A 56 12.12 -22.24 40.81
N ILE A 57 11.42 -22.88 39.87
CA ILE A 57 10.65 -24.11 40.14
C ILE A 57 11.57 -25.21 40.67
N ARG A 58 12.73 -25.40 40.04
CA ARG A 58 13.73 -26.38 40.50
C ARG A 58 14.27 -26.05 41.89
N ALA A 59 14.57 -24.78 42.18
CA ALA A 59 15.03 -24.34 43.50
C ALA A 59 13.99 -24.66 44.57
N GLY A 60 12.71 -24.37 44.30
CA GLY A 60 11.60 -24.72 45.19
C GLY A 60 11.48 -26.23 45.39
N TRP A 61 11.59 -27.02 44.31
CA TRP A 61 11.59 -28.48 44.39
C TRP A 61 12.72 -29.01 45.29
N LEU A 62 13.94 -28.51 45.07
CA LEU A 62 15.12 -28.90 45.84
C LEU A 62 14.95 -28.60 47.33
N TYR A 63 14.39 -27.43 47.66
CA TYR A 63 14.14 -26.99 49.03
C TYR A 63 13.13 -27.90 49.76
N TYR A 64 12.06 -28.33 49.09
CA TYR A 64 11.00 -29.12 49.72
C TYR A 64 11.28 -30.63 49.76
N TYR A 65 11.86 -31.21 48.69
CA TYR A 65 11.98 -32.67 48.55
C TYR A 65 13.39 -33.19 48.80
N GLU A 66 14.44 -32.39 48.60
CA GLU A 66 15.84 -32.81 48.74
C GLU A 66 16.64 -31.83 49.63
N PRO A 67 16.21 -31.62 50.89
CA PRO A 67 16.85 -30.66 51.78
C PRO A 67 18.34 -31.00 51.98
N GLY A 68 19.22 -30.03 51.71
CA GLY A 68 20.68 -30.16 51.85
C GLY A 68 21.46 -30.32 50.54
N SER A 69 20.79 -30.51 49.41
CA SER A 69 21.42 -30.52 48.09
C SER A 69 21.78 -29.10 47.62
N ALA A 70 22.91 -28.96 46.91
CA ALA A 70 23.38 -27.66 46.43
C ALA A 70 22.60 -27.21 45.18
N PHE A 71 22.04 -26.00 45.22
CA PHE A 71 21.36 -25.41 44.06
C PHE A 71 22.38 -24.94 43.02
N GLN A 72 22.43 -25.63 41.87
CA GLN A 72 23.20 -25.18 40.71
C GLN A 72 22.33 -24.33 39.77
N PHE A 73 22.54 -23.01 39.81
CA PHE A 73 21.81 -22.07 38.94
C PHE A 73 22.17 -22.21 37.46
N TRP A 74 23.44 -22.50 37.12
CA TRP A 74 23.91 -22.54 35.73
C TRP A 74 23.90 -23.96 35.14
N GLN A 75 23.04 -24.18 34.15
CA GLN A 75 22.82 -25.46 33.47
C GLN A 75 22.83 -25.26 31.95
N PRO A 76 23.98 -25.48 31.27
CA PRO A 76 24.10 -25.19 29.85
C PRO A 76 23.19 -26.06 28.98
N GLY A 77 22.92 -27.31 29.39
CA GLY A 77 22.00 -28.21 28.67
C GLY A 77 20.56 -27.70 28.65
N LEU A 78 20.05 -27.23 29.80
CA LEU A 78 18.72 -26.63 29.90
C LEU A 78 18.62 -25.35 29.08
N LEU A 79 19.64 -24.48 29.16
CA LEU A 79 19.69 -23.25 28.39
C LEU A 79 19.68 -23.52 26.88
N ALA A 80 20.51 -24.45 26.40
CA ALA A 80 20.55 -24.83 24.99
C ALA A 80 19.20 -25.38 24.50
N PHE A 81 18.56 -26.25 25.30
CA PHE A 81 17.22 -26.76 25.00
C PHE A 81 16.18 -25.64 24.88
N LEU A 82 16.16 -24.69 25.83
CA LEU A 82 15.22 -23.57 25.80
C LEU A 82 15.43 -22.63 24.61
N ILE A 83 16.69 -22.39 24.21
CA ILE A 83 17.01 -21.59 23.03
C ILE A 83 16.44 -22.28 21.78
N VAL A 84 16.74 -23.56 21.58
CA VAL A 84 16.27 -24.32 20.40
C VAL A 84 14.75 -24.39 20.36
N MET A 85 14.11 -24.71 21.49
CA MET A 85 12.65 -24.79 21.59
C MET A 85 11.97 -23.44 21.33
N THR A 86 12.45 -22.36 21.96
CA THR A 86 11.84 -21.03 21.81
C THR A 86 12.03 -20.51 20.38
N CYS A 87 13.24 -20.62 19.82
CA CYS A 87 13.51 -20.23 18.44
C CYS A 87 12.71 -21.07 17.44
N GLY A 88 12.59 -22.38 17.67
CA GLY A 88 11.81 -23.29 16.83
C GLY A 88 10.32 -22.97 16.83
N LEU A 89 9.72 -22.77 18.01
CA LEU A 89 8.31 -22.44 18.15
C LEU A 89 7.97 -21.05 17.59
N VAL A 90 8.69 -20.01 18.04
CA VAL A 90 8.45 -18.62 17.61
C VAL A 90 8.76 -18.45 16.12
N GLY A 91 9.89 -18.99 15.67
CA GLY A 91 10.31 -18.95 14.27
C GLY A 91 9.38 -19.75 13.35
N GLY A 92 8.97 -20.95 13.77
CA GLY A 92 8.02 -21.79 13.05
C GLY A 92 6.64 -21.15 12.93
N ALA A 93 6.11 -20.60 14.02
CA ALA A 93 4.84 -19.87 14.02
C ALA A 93 4.90 -18.60 13.15
N SER A 94 6.01 -17.84 13.23
CA SER A 94 6.23 -16.66 12.39
C SER A 94 6.28 -17.03 10.91
N TRP A 95 7.02 -18.08 10.56
CA TRP A 95 7.15 -18.55 9.19
C TRP A 95 5.83 -19.08 8.64
N TRP A 96 5.10 -19.87 9.43
CA TRP A 96 3.78 -20.36 9.07
C TRP A 96 2.80 -19.21 8.80
N LYS A 97 2.77 -18.20 9.68
CA LYS A 97 1.93 -17.02 9.51
C LYS A 97 2.35 -16.19 8.29
N TRP A 98 3.64 -15.99 8.07
CA TRP A 98 4.15 -15.31 6.89
C TRP A 98 3.74 -16.04 5.60
N ARG A 99 3.86 -17.37 5.58
CA ARG A 99 3.44 -18.20 4.44
C ARG A 99 1.93 -18.15 4.21
N GLN A 100 1.13 -18.11 5.27
CA GLN A 100 -0.33 -17.94 5.19
C GLN A 100 -0.69 -16.58 4.57
N LEU A 101 -0.09 -15.49 5.03
CA LEU A 101 -0.37 -14.13 4.55
C LEU A 101 0.22 -13.85 3.17
N SER A 102 1.34 -14.49 2.80
CA SER A 102 2.03 -14.22 1.54
C SER A 102 1.47 -14.98 0.35
N LYS A 103 0.77 -16.09 0.56
CA LYS A 103 0.26 -16.94 -0.53
C LYS A 103 -1.04 -16.43 -1.13
N ASP A 104 -1.86 -15.72 -0.36
CA ASP A 104 -3.18 -15.28 -0.81
C ASP A 104 -3.57 -14.02 -0.02
N GLY A 105 -3.24 -12.85 -0.58
CA GLY A 105 -3.60 -11.55 0.03
C GLY A 105 -5.12 -11.38 0.16
N LEU A 106 -5.89 -12.08 -0.68
CA LEU A 106 -7.36 -12.14 -0.61
C LEU A 106 -7.87 -13.06 0.51
N LEU A 107 -7.01 -13.89 1.12
CA LEU A 107 -7.40 -14.81 2.20
C LEU A 107 -7.72 -14.04 3.49
N VAL A 108 -7.02 -12.93 3.75
CA VAL A 108 -7.37 -11.99 4.83
C VAL A 108 -8.76 -11.42 4.59
N ILE A 109 -9.04 -10.97 3.36
CA ILE A 109 -10.31 -10.38 2.95
C ILE A 109 -11.46 -11.39 3.09
N LYS A 110 -11.27 -12.63 2.61
CA LYS A 110 -12.24 -13.72 2.76
C LYS A 110 -12.52 -14.05 4.23
N SER A 111 -11.48 -14.05 5.07
CA SER A 111 -11.63 -14.34 6.50
C SER A 111 -12.40 -13.26 7.29
N LEU A 112 -12.46 -12.04 6.74
CA LEU A 112 -13.20 -10.91 7.30
C LEU A 112 -14.65 -10.84 6.77
N GLY A 113 -15.04 -11.71 5.84
CA GLY A 113 -16.36 -11.67 5.22
C GLY A 113 -16.58 -10.41 4.38
N ALA A 114 -15.52 -9.78 3.88
CA ALA A 114 -15.62 -8.56 3.09
C ALA A 114 -16.13 -8.86 1.68
N ARG A 115 -17.11 -8.08 1.21
CA ARG A 115 -17.68 -8.16 -0.14
C ARG A 115 -16.93 -7.23 -1.08
N TRP A 116 -16.69 -7.66 -2.32
CA TRP A 116 -16.13 -6.78 -3.34
C TRP A 116 -17.12 -5.66 -3.69
N VAL A 117 -16.61 -4.42 -3.77
CA VAL A 117 -17.36 -3.27 -4.24
C VAL A 117 -17.08 -3.10 -5.72
N SER A 118 -18.13 -3.25 -6.53
CA SER A 118 -18.02 -3.02 -7.97
C SER A 118 -17.78 -1.54 -8.25
N PRO A 119 -16.83 -1.18 -9.13
CA PRO A 119 -16.68 0.21 -9.59
C PRO A 119 -17.97 0.77 -10.21
N GLY A 120 -18.78 -0.10 -10.83
CA GLY A 120 -20.10 0.24 -11.39
C GLY A 120 -21.28 0.10 -10.42
N SER A 121 -21.04 -0.01 -9.11
CA SER A 121 -22.10 -0.24 -8.11
C SER A 121 -23.24 0.78 -8.26
N ALA A 122 -24.50 0.34 -8.20
CA ALA A 122 -25.65 1.26 -8.26
C ALA A 122 -25.84 2.09 -6.96
N ASN A 123 -25.18 1.67 -5.87
CA ASN A 123 -25.32 2.32 -4.58
C ASN A 123 -24.51 3.63 -4.52
N ILE A 124 -25.17 4.75 -4.22
CA ILE A 124 -24.58 6.09 -4.17
C ILE A 124 -23.38 6.16 -3.19
N ILE A 125 -23.46 5.46 -2.06
CA ILE A 125 -22.41 5.46 -1.04
C ILE A 125 -21.19 4.67 -1.53
N GLU A 126 -21.41 3.54 -2.21
CA GLU A 126 -20.33 2.74 -2.81
C GLU A 126 -19.67 3.49 -3.98
N ARG A 127 -20.46 4.16 -4.83
CA ARG A 127 -19.93 5.04 -5.89
C ARG A 127 -19.06 6.15 -5.33
N ARG A 128 -19.47 6.77 -4.22
CA ARG A 128 -18.65 7.77 -3.54
C ARG A 128 -17.30 7.20 -3.13
N LEU A 129 -17.26 5.99 -2.58
CA LEU A 129 -16.02 5.33 -2.21
C LEU A 129 -15.13 5.06 -3.44
N VAL A 130 -15.71 4.51 -4.52
CA VAL A 130 -15.00 4.26 -5.78
C VAL A 130 -14.37 5.55 -6.31
N ASN A 131 -15.15 6.64 -6.41
CA ASN A 131 -14.65 7.93 -6.87
C ASN A 131 -13.50 8.46 -6.00
N ILE A 132 -13.61 8.34 -4.66
CA ILE A 132 -12.54 8.76 -3.75
C ILE A 132 -11.27 7.93 -3.98
N VAL A 133 -11.39 6.62 -4.16
CA VAL A 133 -10.25 5.73 -4.39
C VAL A 133 -9.58 6.06 -5.73
N GLU A 134 -10.34 6.31 -6.80
CA GLU A 134 -9.80 6.73 -8.09
C GLU A 134 -9.11 8.10 -8.00
N GLU A 135 -9.71 9.07 -7.31
CA GLU A 135 -9.09 10.37 -7.06
C GLU A 135 -7.76 10.24 -6.31
N MET A 136 -7.68 9.36 -5.31
CA MET A 136 -6.44 9.12 -4.56
C MET A 136 -5.42 8.30 -5.33
N ALA A 137 -5.84 7.40 -6.22
CA ALA A 137 -4.97 6.69 -7.16
C ALA A 137 -4.27 7.69 -8.10
N ILE A 138 -5.04 8.63 -8.65
CA ILE A 138 -4.52 9.73 -9.46
C ILE A 138 -3.58 10.62 -8.63
N ALA A 139 -4.02 11.06 -7.44
CA ALA A 139 -3.26 12.00 -6.62
C ALA A 139 -1.95 11.42 -6.11
N SER A 140 -1.90 10.12 -5.81
CA SER A 140 -0.67 9.44 -5.34
C SER A 140 0.15 8.82 -6.47
N GLY A 141 -0.43 8.74 -7.68
CA GLY A 141 0.16 8.11 -8.86
C GLY A 141 0.35 6.60 -8.70
N VAL A 142 -0.47 5.93 -7.89
CA VAL A 142 -0.47 4.47 -7.82
C VAL A 142 -1.69 3.92 -8.56
N PRO A 143 -1.62 2.70 -9.15
CA PRO A 143 -2.79 2.08 -9.76
C PRO A 143 -3.96 1.98 -8.79
N ALA A 144 -5.18 2.18 -9.27
CA ALA A 144 -6.38 2.08 -8.43
C ALA A 144 -6.47 0.65 -7.83
N PRO A 145 -6.44 0.50 -6.50
CA PRO A 145 -6.55 -0.80 -5.86
C PRO A 145 -7.99 -1.31 -5.92
N ALA A 146 -8.16 -2.64 -5.84
CA ALA A 146 -9.50 -3.22 -5.65
C ALA A 146 -10.10 -2.77 -4.30
N ILE A 147 -11.43 -2.70 -4.23
CA ILE A 147 -12.14 -2.20 -3.05
C ILE A 147 -13.02 -3.31 -2.48
N PHE A 148 -12.96 -3.50 -1.16
CA PHE A 148 -13.82 -4.41 -0.43
C PHE A 148 -14.50 -3.72 0.74
N LEU A 149 -15.74 -4.11 1.01
CA LEU A 149 -16.59 -3.59 2.07
C LEU A 149 -16.89 -4.69 3.09
N ILE A 150 -16.60 -4.43 4.35
CA ILE A 150 -17.08 -5.23 5.48
C ILE A 150 -18.45 -4.69 5.90
N GLU A 151 -19.52 -5.41 5.58
CA GLU A 151 -20.90 -4.94 5.80
C GLU A 151 -21.31 -4.99 7.28
N ASN A 152 -20.88 -6.03 8.00
CA ASN A 152 -21.30 -6.29 9.37
C ASN A 152 -20.42 -5.61 10.44
N GLU A 153 -19.82 -4.46 10.11
CA GLU A 153 -18.94 -3.72 11.03
C GLU A 153 -19.30 -2.23 11.05
N GLN A 154 -19.75 -1.75 12.21
CA GLN A 154 -20.16 -0.37 12.44
C GLN A 154 -19.02 0.50 12.98
N ALA A 155 -17.90 -0.10 13.39
CA ALA A 155 -16.70 0.64 13.69
C ALA A 155 -16.17 1.36 12.45
N ILE A 156 -15.71 2.60 12.60
CA ILE A 156 -15.07 3.36 11.52
C ILE A 156 -13.66 2.80 11.31
N ASN A 157 -13.42 2.20 10.15
CA ASN A 157 -12.12 1.62 9.82
C ASN A 157 -11.89 1.50 8.31
N ALA A 158 -10.62 1.59 7.91
CA ALA A 158 -10.16 1.27 6.59
C ALA A 158 -8.71 0.78 6.67
N PHE A 159 -8.29 -0.08 5.75
CA PHE A 159 -6.89 -0.52 5.68
C PHE A 159 -6.49 -1.02 4.30
N ALA A 160 -5.22 -0.85 3.95
CA ALA A 160 -4.62 -1.44 2.75
C ALA A 160 -3.95 -2.80 3.05
N CYS A 161 -4.24 -3.80 2.22
CA CYS A 161 -3.58 -5.11 2.24
C CYS A 161 -2.97 -5.48 0.89
N GLY A 162 -1.96 -6.35 0.91
CA GLY A 162 -1.22 -6.79 -0.28
C GLY A 162 0.28 -6.90 -0.02
N LEU A 163 1.03 -7.49 -0.96
CA LEU A 163 2.50 -7.60 -0.88
C LEU A 163 3.24 -6.58 -1.75
N LYS A 164 2.56 -6.06 -2.76
CA LYS A 164 3.08 -5.12 -3.75
C LYS A 164 2.02 -4.06 -4.03
N PRO A 165 2.38 -2.83 -4.42
CA PRO A 165 1.42 -1.79 -4.75
C PRO A 165 0.41 -2.19 -5.84
N GLN A 166 0.87 -2.92 -6.86
CA GLN A 166 0.01 -3.47 -7.91
C GLN A 166 -1.01 -4.50 -7.40
N ASP A 167 -0.71 -5.17 -6.29
CA ASP A 167 -1.60 -6.16 -5.66
C ASP A 167 -2.35 -5.57 -4.47
N ALA A 168 -2.28 -4.24 -4.29
CA ALA A 168 -2.92 -3.58 -3.18
C ALA A 168 -4.44 -3.68 -3.30
N THR A 169 -5.08 -3.81 -2.16
CA THR A 169 -6.53 -3.82 -2.01
C THR A 169 -6.88 -2.98 -0.80
N ILE A 170 -7.88 -2.12 -0.94
CA ILE A 170 -8.40 -1.30 0.15
C ILE A 170 -9.65 -1.97 0.70
N VAL A 171 -9.67 -2.19 2.00
CA VAL A 171 -10.82 -2.71 2.73
C VAL A 171 -11.39 -1.60 3.59
N VAL A 172 -12.69 -1.36 3.50
CA VAL A 172 -13.42 -0.32 4.25
C VAL A 172 -14.57 -0.96 5.02
N THR A 173 -14.89 -0.47 6.21
CA THR A 173 -16.05 -0.94 6.98
C THR A 173 -17.31 -0.14 6.65
N ARG A 174 -18.49 -0.73 6.90
CA ARG A 174 -19.77 -0.03 6.78
C ARG A 174 -19.82 1.22 7.66
N GLY A 175 -19.29 1.13 8.89
CA GLY A 175 -19.17 2.27 9.80
C GLY A 175 -18.40 3.45 9.22
N ALA A 176 -17.32 3.22 8.46
CA ALA A 176 -16.59 4.30 7.82
C ALA A 176 -17.42 4.99 6.73
N LEU A 177 -18.18 4.24 5.94
CA LEU A 177 -19.03 4.78 4.88
C LEU A 177 -20.22 5.57 5.41
N ASP A 178 -20.81 5.14 6.53
CA ASP A 178 -22.01 5.77 7.09
C ASP A 178 -21.68 6.98 7.97
N HIS A 179 -20.54 6.98 8.67
CA HIS A 179 -20.20 8.03 9.64
C HIS A 179 -19.22 9.09 9.13
N LEU A 180 -18.39 8.79 8.13
CA LEU A 180 -17.46 9.75 7.56
C LEU A 180 -18.13 10.56 6.45
N THR A 181 -17.90 11.86 6.47
CA THR A 181 -18.20 12.73 5.32
C THR A 181 -17.27 12.37 4.16
N ARG A 182 -17.59 12.88 2.97
CA ARG A 182 -16.79 12.65 1.77
C ARG A 182 -15.31 13.04 1.99
N ASP A 183 -15.06 14.21 2.57
CA ASP A 183 -13.71 14.74 2.78
C ASP A 183 -12.95 13.97 3.88
N GLU A 184 -13.67 13.54 4.93
CA GLU A 184 -13.09 12.69 5.98
C GLU A 184 -12.72 11.30 5.45
N LEU A 185 -13.61 10.68 4.66
CA LEU A 185 -13.33 9.41 4.01
C LEU A 185 -12.16 9.56 3.03
N GLN A 186 -12.10 10.66 2.27
CA GLN A 186 -10.98 10.97 1.39
C GLN A 186 -9.66 11.14 2.17
N GLY A 187 -9.68 11.77 3.35
CA GLY A 187 -8.53 11.85 4.25
C GLY A 187 -8.03 10.47 4.71
N VAL A 188 -8.95 9.60 5.13
CA VAL A 188 -8.63 8.22 5.55
C VAL A 188 -8.08 7.40 4.38
N ILE A 189 -8.72 7.44 3.22
CA ILE A 189 -8.26 6.72 2.02
C ILE A 189 -6.90 7.27 1.56
N GLY A 190 -6.69 8.59 1.58
CA GLY A 190 -5.39 9.20 1.28
C GLY A 190 -4.26 8.72 2.20
N HIS A 191 -4.56 8.49 3.48
CA HIS A 191 -3.61 7.89 4.43
C HIS A 191 -3.26 6.45 4.03
N GLU A 192 -4.25 5.62 3.67
CA GLU A 192 -4.01 4.25 3.20
C GLU A 192 -3.21 4.21 1.89
N PHE A 193 -3.45 5.16 0.98
CA PHE A 193 -2.65 5.31 -0.25
C PHE A 193 -1.19 5.63 0.03
N SER A 194 -0.89 6.39 1.10
CA SER A 194 0.50 6.63 1.51
C SER A 194 1.19 5.32 1.91
N HIS A 195 0.50 4.41 2.59
CA HIS A 195 1.05 3.09 2.89
C HIS A 195 1.28 2.23 1.65
N ILE A 196 0.42 2.33 0.64
CA ILE A 196 0.63 1.65 -0.64
C ILE A 196 1.88 2.22 -1.34
N LEU A 197 1.96 3.55 -1.47
CA LEU A 197 3.06 4.25 -2.15
C LEU A 197 4.42 3.99 -1.49
N ASN A 198 4.47 4.00 -0.16
CA ASN A 198 5.69 3.76 0.62
C ASN A 198 6.05 2.28 0.77
N ASN A 199 5.27 1.38 0.15
CA ASN A 199 5.41 -0.08 0.21
C ASN A 199 5.31 -0.60 1.66
N ASP A 200 4.49 0.08 2.46
CA ASP A 200 4.34 -0.18 3.87
C ASP A 200 3.53 -1.44 4.16
N ILE A 201 2.61 -1.77 3.25
CA ILE A 201 1.77 -2.97 3.29
C ILE A 201 2.60 -4.26 3.46
N ARG A 202 3.75 -4.37 2.76
CA ARG A 202 4.63 -5.55 2.85
C ARG A 202 5.31 -5.62 4.21
N MET A 203 5.82 -4.48 4.70
CA MET A 203 6.45 -4.42 6.02
C MET A 203 5.43 -4.77 7.11
N ASN A 204 4.19 -4.30 6.98
CA ASN A 204 3.12 -4.60 7.92
C ASN A 204 2.80 -6.11 7.95
N VAL A 205 2.78 -6.79 6.80
CA VAL A 205 2.65 -8.26 6.73
C VAL A 205 3.81 -8.98 7.43
N VAL A 206 5.05 -8.54 7.22
CA VAL A 206 6.23 -9.13 7.89
C VAL A 206 6.17 -8.91 9.39
N LEU A 207 5.87 -7.68 9.82
CA LEU A 207 5.74 -7.30 11.22
C LEU A 207 4.66 -8.14 11.91
N MET A 208 3.50 -8.31 11.27
CA MET A 208 2.41 -9.14 11.75
C MET A 208 2.81 -10.61 11.91
N ALA A 209 3.54 -11.17 10.93
CA ALA A 209 4.00 -12.55 11.01
C ALA A 209 4.99 -12.76 12.17
N VAL A 210 5.96 -11.86 12.32
CA VAL A 210 6.96 -11.89 13.41
C VAL A 210 6.29 -11.75 14.78
N VAL A 211 5.37 -10.81 14.91
CA VAL A 211 4.62 -10.59 16.17
C VAL A 211 3.69 -11.76 16.47
N HIS A 212 3.09 -12.38 15.45
CA HIS A 212 2.29 -13.58 15.64
C HIS A 212 3.11 -14.73 16.23
N GLY A 213 4.39 -14.87 15.86
CA GLY A 213 5.29 -15.84 16.49
C GLY A 213 5.43 -15.62 18.00
N LEU A 214 5.53 -14.35 18.44
CA LEU A 214 5.59 -14.01 19.87
C LEU A 214 4.24 -14.20 20.57
N LEU A 215 3.14 -13.94 19.87
CA LEU A 215 1.77 -14.09 20.39
C LEU A 215 1.33 -15.55 20.47
N PHE A 216 1.89 -16.44 19.63
CA PHE A 216 1.44 -17.83 19.51
C PHE A 216 1.35 -18.54 20.86
N MET A 217 2.27 -18.23 21.76
CA MET A 217 2.32 -18.82 23.10
C MET A 217 1.24 -18.29 24.04
N ALA A 218 0.81 -17.03 23.88
CA ALA A 218 -0.35 -16.48 24.58
C ALA A 218 -1.64 -17.18 24.14
N LEU A 219 -1.80 -17.40 22.83
CA LEU A 219 -2.94 -18.09 22.26
C LEU A 219 -3.00 -19.56 22.69
N ALA A 220 -1.84 -20.24 22.72
CA ALA A 220 -1.72 -21.60 23.25
C ALA A 220 -2.07 -21.66 24.75
N GLY A 221 -1.59 -20.68 25.54
CA GLY A 221 -1.91 -20.54 26.95
C GLY A 221 -3.41 -20.39 27.22
N GLU A 222 -4.11 -19.54 26.47
CA GLU A 222 -5.58 -19.39 26.60
C GLU A 222 -6.35 -20.70 26.33
N GLY A 223 -5.86 -21.53 25.38
CA GLY A 223 -6.47 -22.82 25.07
C GLY A 223 -6.45 -23.78 26.26
N ILE A 224 -5.35 -23.78 27.02
CA ILE A 224 -5.18 -24.65 28.20
C ILE A 224 -6.27 -24.41 29.26
N PHE A 225 -6.72 -23.15 29.42
CA PHE A 225 -7.75 -22.77 30.40
C PHE A 225 -9.19 -22.84 29.88
N LYS A 226 -9.43 -22.69 28.56
CA LYS A 226 -10.79 -22.75 27.98
C LYS A 226 -11.39 -24.16 28.00
N ASP A 227 -10.57 -25.19 27.94
CA ASP A 227 -10.99 -26.59 28.00
C ASP A 227 -11.33 -27.07 29.43
N TRP A 228 -11.41 -26.15 30.41
CA TRP A 228 -11.75 -26.44 31.81
C TRP A 228 -13.11 -27.13 31.97
N ASN A 229 -14.08 -26.79 31.12
CA ASN A 229 -15.44 -27.34 31.19
C ASN A 229 -15.56 -28.78 30.64
N LEU A 230 -14.53 -29.33 29.99
CA LEU A 230 -14.57 -30.71 29.47
C LEU A 230 -14.25 -31.78 30.52
N LEU A 231 -13.72 -31.38 31.69
CA LEU A 231 -13.42 -32.29 32.81
C LEU A 231 -14.56 -32.35 33.84
N GLU A 232 -15.67 -31.62 33.63
CA GLU A 232 -16.79 -31.56 34.57
C GLU A 232 -17.48 -32.92 34.73
N GLU A 233 -17.56 -33.73 33.66
CA GLU A 233 -18.28 -35.03 33.62
C GLU A 233 -17.49 -36.27 34.11
N SER A 234 -16.22 -36.14 34.52
CA SER A 234 -15.46 -37.32 34.99
C SER A 234 -15.89 -37.76 36.41
N PRO A 235 -16.21 -39.05 36.65
CA PRO A 235 -16.69 -39.55 37.95
C PRO A 235 -15.60 -39.70 39.03
N PHE A 236 -14.32 -39.54 38.69
CA PHE A 236 -13.19 -39.73 39.61
C PHE A 236 -12.63 -38.39 40.13
N TYR A 237 -13.14 -37.93 41.29
CA TYR A 237 -12.73 -36.67 41.94
C TYR A 237 -11.21 -36.58 42.20
N PHE A 238 -10.57 -37.68 42.62
CA PHE A 238 -9.13 -37.71 42.90
C PHE A 238 -8.26 -37.43 41.65
N MET A 239 -8.67 -37.96 40.49
CA MET A 239 -7.99 -37.71 39.22
C MET A 239 -8.09 -36.22 38.80
N LYS A 240 -9.21 -35.55 39.13
CA LYS A 240 -9.39 -34.11 38.89
C LYS A 240 -8.38 -33.27 39.70
N VAL A 241 -8.16 -33.62 40.97
CA VAL A 241 -7.22 -32.87 41.84
C VAL A 241 -5.78 -33.02 41.36
N ILE A 242 -5.35 -34.23 40.97
CA ILE A 242 -4.00 -34.46 40.44
C ILE A 242 -3.79 -33.72 39.12
N VAL A 243 -4.75 -33.82 38.21
CA VAL A 243 -4.69 -33.10 36.92
C VAL A 243 -4.66 -31.59 37.16
N ALA A 244 -5.44 -31.06 38.10
CA ALA A 244 -5.41 -29.64 38.45
C ALA A 244 -4.06 -29.21 39.07
N MET A 245 -3.47 -30.02 39.96
CA MET A 245 -2.17 -29.71 40.60
C MET A 245 -1.02 -29.59 39.59
N VAL A 246 -1.04 -30.36 38.50
CA VAL A 246 -0.01 -30.27 37.46
C VAL A 246 -0.37 -29.22 36.41
N ARG A 247 -1.63 -29.16 35.98
CA ARG A 247 -2.07 -28.34 34.85
C ARG A 247 -2.16 -26.85 35.18
N VAL A 248 -2.55 -26.47 36.40
CA VAL A 248 -2.66 -25.06 36.83
C VAL A 248 -1.29 -24.35 36.82
N PRO A 249 -0.23 -24.85 37.48
CA PRO A 249 1.06 -24.17 37.46
C PRO A 249 1.68 -24.13 36.06
N VAL A 250 1.51 -25.18 35.25
CA VAL A 250 1.92 -25.18 33.84
C VAL A 250 1.15 -24.12 33.05
N GLY A 251 -0.16 -24.02 33.23
CA GLY A 251 -0.99 -23.01 32.58
C GLY A 251 -0.59 -21.58 32.97
N ILE A 252 -0.29 -21.33 34.24
CA ILE A 252 0.19 -20.02 34.72
C ILE A 252 1.55 -19.70 34.09
N ALA A 253 2.50 -20.64 34.08
CA ALA A 253 3.81 -20.45 33.46
C ALA A 253 3.70 -20.14 31.96
N VAL A 254 2.87 -20.89 31.22
CA VAL A 254 2.61 -20.64 29.79
C VAL A 254 1.92 -19.29 29.58
N SER A 255 1.01 -18.89 30.48
CA SER A 255 0.33 -17.59 30.39
C SER A 255 1.28 -16.43 30.62
N ILE A 256 2.13 -16.49 31.65
CA ILE A 256 3.14 -15.46 31.91
C ILE A 256 4.06 -15.32 30.69
N PHE A 257 4.53 -16.44 30.15
CA PHE A 257 5.35 -16.46 28.95
C PHE A 257 4.61 -15.86 27.73
N GLY A 258 3.35 -16.24 27.53
CA GLY A 258 2.50 -15.75 26.47
C GLY A 258 2.22 -14.25 26.55
N TYR A 259 1.78 -13.75 27.71
CA TYR A 259 1.53 -12.32 27.91
C TYR A 259 2.81 -11.49 27.79
N THR A 260 3.96 -12.04 28.21
CA THR A 260 5.26 -11.40 27.97
C THR A 260 5.57 -11.30 26.48
N GLY A 261 5.38 -12.38 25.72
CA GLY A 261 5.53 -12.38 24.26
C GLY A 261 4.61 -11.35 23.59
N TYR A 262 3.35 -11.29 24.02
CA TYR A 262 2.38 -10.28 23.57
C TYR A 262 2.86 -8.85 23.83
N PHE A 263 3.32 -8.59 25.06
CA PHE A 263 3.85 -7.29 25.48
C PHE A 263 5.03 -6.85 24.61
N LEU A 264 6.02 -7.73 24.42
CA LEU A 264 7.19 -7.46 23.59
C LEU A 264 6.79 -7.23 22.12
N GLY A 265 5.84 -8.03 21.61
CA GLY A 265 5.28 -7.85 20.27
C GLY A 265 4.67 -6.46 20.08
N ARG A 266 3.86 -5.97 21.04
CA ARG A 266 3.28 -4.61 20.99
C ARG A 266 4.36 -3.52 21.00
N LEU A 267 5.42 -3.70 21.78
CA LEU A 267 6.53 -2.74 21.83
C LEU A 267 7.29 -2.66 20.49
N ILE A 268 7.54 -3.80 19.86
CA ILE A 268 8.17 -3.88 18.53
C ILE A 268 7.32 -3.12 17.51
N ILE A 269 6.01 -3.36 17.49
CA ILE A 269 5.10 -2.69 16.56
C ILE A 269 5.11 -1.18 16.79
N ALA A 270 4.92 -0.74 18.04
CA ALA A 270 4.86 0.69 18.37
C ALA A 270 6.14 1.43 17.98
N THR A 271 7.30 0.80 18.11
CA THR A 271 8.60 1.42 17.77
C THR A 271 8.78 1.60 16.26
N ILE A 272 8.27 0.66 15.45
CA ILE A 272 8.46 0.66 14.00
C ILE A 272 7.39 1.49 13.28
N SER A 273 6.15 1.47 13.78
CA SER A 273 4.97 2.08 13.14
C SER A 273 4.85 3.60 13.36
N ARG A 274 5.10 4.11 14.57
CA ARG A 274 4.78 5.51 14.94
C ARG A 274 5.27 6.58 13.97
N GLN A 275 6.54 6.49 13.53
CA GLN A 275 7.11 7.48 12.61
C GLN A 275 6.44 7.45 11.23
N ARG A 276 5.91 6.30 10.81
CA ARG A 276 5.26 6.13 9.51
C ARG A 276 3.85 6.67 9.51
N GLU A 277 3.14 6.55 10.63
CA GLU A 277 1.82 7.16 10.79
C GLU A 277 1.85 8.68 10.56
N TYR A 278 2.83 9.39 11.14
CA TYR A 278 2.98 10.84 10.92
C TYR A 278 3.35 11.19 9.46
N LEU A 279 4.19 10.38 8.82
CA LEU A 279 4.52 10.57 7.40
C LEU A 279 3.32 10.30 6.50
N SER A 280 2.53 9.28 6.83
CA SER A 280 1.28 8.96 6.12
C SER A 280 0.23 10.03 6.30
N ASP A 281 0.12 10.64 7.47
CA ASP A 281 -0.76 11.79 7.73
C ASP A 281 -0.37 13.00 6.89
N ALA A 282 0.92 13.35 6.87
CA ALA A 282 1.41 14.45 6.05
C ALA A 282 1.16 14.19 4.55
N ALA A 283 1.41 12.96 4.08
CA ALA A 283 1.15 12.57 2.70
C ALA A 283 -0.35 12.58 2.36
N ALA A 284 -1.21 12.13 3.27
CA ALA A 284 -2.67 12.21 3.08
C ALA A 284 -3.14 13.65 2.93
N VAL A 285 -2.61 14.58 3.75
CA VAL A 285 -2.89 16.01 3.60
C VAL A 285 -2.33 16.54 2.29
N GLN A 286 -1.17 16.08 1.83
CA GLN A 286 -0.61 16.45 0.53
C GLN A 286 -1.50 16.00 -0.64
N PHE A 287 -1.99 14.75 -0.61
CA PHE A 287 -2.85 14.20 -1.66
C PHE A 287 -4.24 14.86 -1.70
N THR A 288 -4.83 15.07 -0.52
CA THR A 288 -6.21 15.59 -0.40
C THR A 288 -6.28 17.11 -0.36
N ARG A 289 -5.20 17.77 0.04
CA ARG A 289 -5.11 19.22 0.32
C ARG A 289 -6.11 19.70 1.35
N SER A 290 -6.63 18.79 2.16
CA SER A 290 -7.65 19.05 3.16
C SER A 290 -7.20 18.50 4.52
N PRO A 291 -6.51 19.33 5.34
CA PRO A 291 -6.16 18.96 6.71
C PRO A 291 -7.41 18.66 7.56
N SER A 292 -8.52 19.39 7.30
CA SER A 292 -9.78 19.23 8.01
C SER A 292 -10.44 17.86 7.76
N GLY A 293 -10.28 17.29 6.56
CA GLY A 293 -10.78 15.95 6.26
C GLY A 293 -10.17 14.89 7.18
N LEU A 294 -8.84 14.82 7.24
CA LEU A 294 -8.17 13.81 8.08
C LEU A 294 -8.36 14.07 9.58
N THR A 295 -8.29 15.34 10.02
CA THR A 295 -8.49 15.67 11.44
C THR A 295 -9.92 15.44 11.92
N GLY A 296 -10.93 15.69 11.07
CA GLY A 296 -12.33 15.35 11.32
C GLY A 296 -12.55 13.84 11.47
N ALA A 297 -11.95 13.05 10.59
CA ALA A 297 -11.98 11.59 10.67
C ALA A 297 -11.36 11.09 11.97
N LEU A 298 -10.13 11.54 12.29
CA LEU A 298 -9.42 11.17 13.51
C LEU A 298 -10.22 11.53 14.78
N ARG A 299 -10.88 12.70 14.78
CA ARG A 299 -11.77 13.12 15.88
C ARG A 299 -12.94 12.15 16.04
N LYS A 300 -13.66 11.83 14.96
CA LYS A 300 -14.82 10.92 15.01
C LYS A 300 -14.41 9.54 15.51
N ILE A 301 -13.28 9.03 15.06
CA ILE A 301 -12.79 7.71 15.46
C ILE A 301 -12.33 7.71 16.92
N GLY A 302 -11.61 8.76 17.35
CA GLY A 302 -11.19 8.94 18.73
C GLY A 302 -12.35 9.08 19.72
N LEU A 303 -13.42 9.79 19.34
CA LEU A 303 -14.61 9.99 20.17
C LEU A 303 -15.59 8.81 20.16
N SER A 304 -15.60 8.00 19.10
CA SER A 304 -16.43 6.79 19.01
C SER A 304 -15.89 5.63 19.89
N GLY A 305 -14.78 5.85 20.60
CA GLY A 305 -14.37 5.02 21.71
C GLY A 305 -13.76 3.67 21.34
N GLY A 306 -13.18 3.51 20.14
CA GLY A 306 -12.44 2.31 19.72
C GLY A 306 -13.24 1.03 19.95
N VAL A 307 -14.12 0.68 19.03
CA VAL A 307 -15.05 -0.44 19.21
C VAL A 307 -14.31 -1.77 19.34
N VAL A 308 -14.65 -2.50 20.41
CA VAL A 308 -14.29 -3.89 20.66
C VAL A 308 -14.86 -4.75 19.54
N VAL A 309 -14.01 -5.25 18.66
CA VAL A 309 -14.44 -6.21 17.64
C VAL A 309 -14.54 -7.60 18.28
N THR A 310 -15.74 -8.16 18.27
CA THR A 310 -16.15 -9.36 19.02
C THR A 310 -15.74 -10.69 18.39
N SER A 311 -15.10 -10.72 17.21
CA SER A 311 -14.74 -11.97 16.55
C SER A 311 -13.31 -12.43 16.87
N LYS A 312 -13.13 -13.73 17.16
CA LYS A 312 -11.82 -14.35 17.47
C LYS A 312 -10.77 -14.15 16.36
N ASN A 313 -11.21 -14.02 15.10
CA ASN A 313 -10.32 -13.81 13.96
C ASN A 313 -9.80 -12.36 13.83
N VAL A 314 -10.55 -11.37 14.33
CA VAL A 314 -10.17 -9.96 14.24
C VAL A 314 -9.04 -9.58 15.21
N ARG A 315 -8.92 -10.25 16.36
CA ARG A 315 -7.75 -10.10 17.25
C ARG A 315 -6.43 -10.45 16.55
N ALA A 316 -6.43 -11.25 15.48
CA ALA A 316 -5.19 -11.51 14.74
C ALA A 316 -4.83 -10.35 13.79
N ILE A 317 -5.81 -9.54 13.36
CA ILE A 317 -5.72 -8.54 12.28
C ILE A 317 -5.77 -7.10 12.83
N GLN A 318 -5.96 -6.93 14.14
CA GLN A 318 -6.04 -5.64 14.84
C GLN A 318 -4.90 -4.63 14.55
N HIS A 319 -3.77 -5.08 14.02
CA HIS A 319 -2.64 -4.25 13.59
C HIS A 319 -2.81 -3.58 12.22
N PHE A 320 -3.83 -3.95 11.44
CA PHE A 320 -4.18 -3.26 10.19
C PHE A 320 -5.17 -2.13 10.42
N PHE A 321 -5.79 -2.04 11.59
CA PHE A 321 -6.85 -1.08 11.84
C PHE A 321 -6.32 0.34 11.93
N PHE A 322 -7.03 1.27 11.29
CA PHE A 322 -6.72 2.69 11.25
C PHE A 322 -6.58 3.33 12.65
N VAL A 323 -7.25 2.76 13.67
CA VAL A 323 -7.10 3.08 15.10
C VAL A 323 -7.14 1.80 15.95
N ASP A 324 -6.41 1.80 17.07
CA ASP A 324 -6.40 0.71 18.06
C ASP A 324 -7.82 0.40 18.59
N ALA A 325 -8.24 -0.86 18.49
CA ALA A 325 -9.54 -1.37 18.94
C ALA A 325 -9.63 -1.67 20.47
N CYS A 326 -8.55 -1.45 21.23
CA CYS A 326 -8.49 -1.75 22.66
C CYS A 326 -8.09 -0.52 23.48
N ARG A 327 -9.00 -0.07 24.34
CA ARG A 327 -8.73 0.94 25.39
C ARG A 327 -8.00 0.28 26.55
N ASN A 328 -6.67 0.30 26.55
CA ASN A 328 -5.86 -0.17 27.69
C ASN A 328 -5.52 1.00 28.63
N HIS A 329 -5.70 0.79 29.94
CA HIS A 329 -5.43 1.75 31.01
C HIS A 329 -3.92 2.07 31.21
N LEU A 330 -2.99 1.33 30.58
CA LEU A 330 -1.55 1.65 30.56
C LEU A 330 -1.17 2.58 29.39
N GLY A 331 -1.92 3.68 29.26
CA GLY A 331 -1.96 4.59 28.10
C GLY A 331 -0.59 5.02 27.54
N ARG A 332 -0.58 5.28 26.24
CA ARG A 332 0.51 5.92 25.44
C ARG A 332 1.70 5.04 25.04
N TRP A 333 2.17 4.10 25.85
CA TRP A 333 3.37 3.29 25.51
C TRP A 333 3.09 2.13 24.55
N PHE A 334 1.88 1.57 24.60
CA PHE A 334 1.51 0.34 23.88
C PHE A 334 0.61 0.53 22.67
N ALA A 335 0.27 1.77 22.30
CA ALA A 335 -0.56 2.05 21.14
C ALA A 335 0.21 1.76 19.84
N THR A 336 -0.40 0.98 18.93
CA THR A 336 0.17 0.67 17.61
C THR A 336 0.03 1.84 16.65
N HIS A 337 -0.86 2.78 16.94
CA HIS A 337 -0.90 4.10 16.33
C HIS A 337 -0.57 5.15 17.39
N PRO A 338 0.09 6.27 17.03
CA PRO A 338 0.18 7.42 17.92
C PRO A 338 -1.22 7.85 18.37
N TYR A 339 -1.31 8.41 19.57
CA TYR A 339 -2.58 8.91 20.08
C TYR A 339 -3.21 9.88 19.07
N TRP A 340 -4.50 9.70 18.76
CA TRP A 340 -5.17 10.41 17.66
C TRP A 340 -5.07 11.93 17.81
N LEU A 341 -5.08 12.46 19.04
CA LEU A 341 -4.92 13.89 19.28
C LEU A 341 -3.49 14.38 18.98
N ASP A 342 -2.46 13.55 19.22
CA ASP A 342 -1.08 13.90 18.86
C ASP A 342 -0.91 13.94 17.33
N ARG A 343 -1.63 13.08 16.59
CA ARG A 343 -1.72 13.15 15.11
C ARG A 343 -2.45 14.41 14.66
N VAL A 344 -3.59 14.73 15.26
CA VAL A 344 -4.33 15.97 14.96
C VAL A 344 -3.44 17.19 15.21
N ARG A 345 -2.70 17.24 16.33
CA ARG A 345 -1.75 18.34 16.61
C ARG A 345 -0.64 18.46 15.57
N ALA A 346 -0.14 17.32 15.07
CA ALA A 346 0.90 17.30 14.04
C ALA A 346 0.39 17.80 12.68
N ILE A 347 -0.88 17.56 12.36
CA ILE A 347 -1.53 18.01 11.12
C ILE A 347 -1.96 19.47 11.23
N ASP A 348 -2.70 19.80 12.30
CA ASP A 348 -3.28 21.12 12.55
C ASP A 348 -3.36 21.38 14.07
N ALA A 349 -2.39 22.15 14.55
CA ALA A 349 -2.30 22.53 15.95
C ALA A 349 -3.47 23.40 16.43
N GLN A 350 -4.11 24.19 15.55
CA GLN A 350 -5.26 25.02 15.90
C GLN A 350 -6.53 24.16 16.02
N ALA A 351 -6.77 23.26 15.06
CA ALA A 351 -7.87 22.31 15.14
C ALA A 351 -7.76 21.43 16.40
N ALA A 352 -6.56 21.01 16.80
CA ALA A 352 -6.36 20.25 18.04
C ALA A 352 -6.83 21.03 19.28
N LYS A 353 -6.50 22.32 19.39
CA LYS A 353 -6.94 23.18 20.50
C LYS A 353 -8.46 23.33 20.53
N PHE A 354 -9.07 23.53 19.37
CA PHE A 354 -10.53 23.63 19.24
C PHE A 354 -11.23 22.31 19.62
N ILE A 355 -10.70 21.17 19.18
CA ILE A 355 -11.29 19.86 19.50
C ILE A 355 -11.19 19.58 21.00
N VAL A 356 -10.07 19.89 21.64
CA VAL A 356 -9.90 19.71 23.08
C VAL A 356 -10.89 20.59 23.84
N SER A 357 -10.97 21.87 23.53
CA SER A 357 -11.93 22.80 24.18
C SER A 357 -13.39 22.36 23.98
N ASP A 358 -13.81 22.08 22.75
CA ASP A 358 -15.17 21.60 22.46
C ASP A 358 -15.50 20.27 23.17
N THR A 359 -14.52 19.37 23.31
CA THR A 359 -14.75 18.08 23.95
C THR A 359 -14.76 18.17 25.48
N LEU A 360 -14.00 19.12 26.05
CA LEU A 360 -14.05 19.48 27.47
C LEU A 360 -15.40 20.14 27.82
N GLU A 361 -15.86 21.10 27.01
CA GLU A 361 -17.16 21.74 27.17
C GLU A 361 -18.33 20.75 27.10
N ARG A 362 -18.19 19.69 26.29
CA ARG A 362 -19.19 18.61 26.15
C ARG A 362 -19.02 17.47 27.15
N GLY A 363 -18.10 17.57 28.11
CA GLY A 363 -17.90 16.59 29.19
C GLY A 363 -17.46 15.19 28.71
N ARG A 364 -16.81 15.09 27.54
CA ARG A 364 -16.45 13.79 26.91
C ARG A 364 -14.98 13.40 27.00
N LEU A 365 -14.11 14.26 27.54
CA LEU A 365 -12.74 13.93 27.90
C LEU A 365 -12.57 14.08 29.41
N VAL A 366 -12.21 13.00 30.09
CA VAL A 366 -11.63 13.07 31.43
C VAL A 366 -10.16 13.43 31.23
N THR A 367 -9.76 14.62 31.65
CA THR A 367 -8.35 14.98 31.78
C THR A 367 -7.78 14.21 32.96
N ASP A 368 -6.70 13.47 32.73
CA ASP A 368 -5.97 12.70 33.75
C ASP A 368 -5.05 13.61 34.60
N ASP A 369 -5.53 14.82 34.91
CA ASP A 369 -4.83 15.83 35.70
C ASP A 369 -5.78 16.31 36.80
N SER A 370 -5.78 15.61 37.94
CA SER A 370 -5.90 16.20 39.27
C SER A 370 -5.84 15.11 40.33
N ASP A 371 -4.68 14.99 40.97
CA ASP A 371 -4.61 14.63 42.39
C ASP A 371 -5.50 15.62 43.16
N GLU A 372 -6.73 15.21 43.47
CA GLU A 372 -7.47 15.58 44.69
C GLU A 372 -8.85 14.90 44.70
N ARG A 373 -9.07 14.04 45.70
CA ARG A 373 -10.42 13.57 46.11
C ARG A 373 -11.07 14.69 46.93
N PRO A 374 -12.41 14.88 46.90
CA PRO A 374 -13.29 14.01 47.69
C PRO A 374 -14.62 13.60 47.03
N ALA A 375 -15.26 12.66 47.73
CA ALA A 375 -16.49 11.92 47.42
C ALA A 375 -17.74 12.79 47.20
N VAL A 376 -18.74 12.24 46.47
CA VAL A 376 -20.08 11.87 46.99
C VAL A 376 -20.96 11.31 45.85
N ALA A 377 -21.82 10.38 46.25
CA ALA A 377 -22.74 9.55 45.48
C ALA A 377 -23.75 10.27 44.58
N GLY A 378 -24.26 9.54 43.57
CA GLY A 378 -25.51 9.89 42.90
C GLY A 378 -25.78 9.15 41.60
N ARG A 379 -26.52 8.03 41.69
CA ARG A 379 -27.20 7.42 40.53
C ARG A 379 -28.05 8.47 39.80
N ARG A 380 -27.96 8.55 38.47
CA ARG A 380 -29.11 8.91 37.63
C ARG A 380 -29.04 8.29 36.22
N LYS A 381 -30.03 7.46 35.94
CA LYS A 381 -30.47 7.04 34.61
C LYS A 381 -31.16 8.24 33.94
N THR A 382 -30.79 8.57 32.71
CA THR A 382 -31.58 9.29 31.68
C THR A 382 -30.65 9.41 30.46
N GLY A 383 -30.89 8.84 29.28
CA GLY A 383 -32.13 8.85 28.53
C GLY A 383 -32.38 10.25 27.99
N LEU A 384 -31.78 10.65 26.86
CA LEU A 384 -32.20 11.85 26.15
C LEU A 384 -31.91 11.78 24.64
N ARG A 385 -33.00 11.65 23.87
CA ARG A 385 -33.15 12.15 22.50
C ARG A 385 -32.70 13.62 22.44
N LEU A 386 -31.97 14.02 21.40
CA LEU A 386 -31.94 15.42 21.00
C LEU A 386 -32.47 15.61 19.58
N LYS A 387 -33.47 16.48 19.52
CA LYS A 387 -34.24 16.94 18.36
C LYS A 387 -33.34 17.70 17.38
N GLN A 388 -33.59 17.49 16.09
CA GLN A 388 -33.23 18.43 15.04
C GLN A 388 -33.78 19.82 15.35
N LYS A 389 -32.93 20.83 15.22
CA LYS A 389 -33.34 22.20 14.92
C LYS A 389 -32.55 22.63 13.70
N ILE A 390 -33.27 22.77 12.59
CA ILE A 390 -32.76 23.32 11.33
C ILE A 390 -32.68 24.83 11.54
N GLU A 391 -31.47 25.37 11.57
CA GLU A 391 -31.21 26.80 11.41
C GLU A 391 -30.14 26.94 10.32
N ALA A 392 -30.57 27.50 9.19
CA ALA A 392 -29.69 27.92 8.10
C ALA A 392 -29.04 29.26 8.46
N PRO A 393 -27.74 29.47 8.20
CA PRO A 393 -27.18 30.81 8.15
C PRO A 393 -27.19 31.34 6.71
N SER A 394 -27.63 32.58 6.63
CA SER A 394 -27.77 33.46 5.49
C SER A 394 -26.46 33.76 4.75
N PHE A 395 -26.60 33.98 3.45
CA PHE A 395 -25.64 34.65 2.58
C PHE A 395 -25.20 36.00 3.15
N GLY A 396 -23.89 36.22 3.19
CA GLY A 396 -23.26 37.52 3.43
C GLY A 396 -22.18 37.75 2.37
N GLU A 397 -22.48 38.62 1.42
CA GLU A 397 -21.56 39.18 0.44
C GLU A 397 -20.54 40.12 1.11
N GLY A 398 -19.30 40.18 0.59
CA GLY A 398 -18.44 41.37 0.75
C GLY A 398 -17.00 41.20 1.25
N GLY A 399 -16.09 40.78 0.36
CA GLY A 399 -14.72 41.31 0.19
C GLY A 399 -13.56 40.83 1.10
N PRO A 400 -12.27 41.13 0.76
CA PRO A 400 -11.75 41.70 -0.47
C PRO A 400 -10.83 40.75 -1.27
N ALA A 401 -10.77 41.00 -2.59
CA ALA A 401 -9.80 40.41 -3.49
C ALA A 401 -8.36 40.85 -3.14
N ALA A 402 -7.47 39.89 -2.92
CA ALA A 402 -6.04 40.15 -2.80
C ALA A 402 -5.40 40.09 -4.19
N ASN A 403 -4.87 41.24 -4.62
CA ASN A 403 -4.18 41.48 -5.87
C ASN A 403 -3.08 40.44 -6.16
N ILE A 404 -3.15 39.84 -7.34
CA ILE A 404 -2.06 39.11 -7.98
C ILE A 404 -1.09 40.16 -8.55
N SER A 405 0.01 40.42 -7.85
CA SER A 405 1.13 41.17 -8.41
C SER A 405 1.96 40.24 -9.31
N THR A 406 1.88 40.47 -10.62
CA THR A 406 2.81 39.95 -11.63
C THR A 406 4.19 40.57 -11.43
N GLY A 407 5.03 39.91 -10.65
CA GLY A 407 6.46 40.19 -10.57
C GLY A 407 7.22 39.24 -11.51
N GLU A 408 7.63 39.73 -12.67
CA GLU A 408 8.59 39.06 -13.54
C GLU A 408 9.93 38.91 -12.81
N ASN A 409 10.19 37.73 -12.26
CA ASN A 409 11.51 37.38 -11.75
C ASN A 409 12.22 36.52 -12.80
N LYS A 410 13.23 37.10 -13.45
CA LYS A 410 14.16 36.41 -14.36
C LYS A 410 14.98 35.40 -13.55
N THR A 411 14.57 34.13 -13.56
CA THR A 411 15.35 33.00 -13.03
C THR A 411 15.83 32.10 -14.17
N ASP A 412 17.04 31.57 -14.03
CA ASP A 412 17.79 30.80 -15.04
C ASP A 412 16.97 29.64 -15.67
N PRO A 413 17.04 29.41 -17.00
CA PRO A 413 16.29 28.35 -17.67
C PRO A 413 16.60 26.93 -17.16
N ALA A 414 17.78 26.72 -16.58
CA ALA A 414 18.22 25.44 -16.02
C ALA A 414 17.57 25.14 -14.65
N GLU A 415 17.30 26.18 -13.85
CA GLU A 415 16.72 26.06 -12.51
C GLU A 415 15.20 25.78 -12.60
N ASN A 416 14.52 26.41 -13.57
CA ASN A 416 13.13 26.13 -13.89
C ASN A 416 12.92 24.68 -14.40
N ARG A 417 13.87 24.10 -15.15
CA ARG A 417 13.76 22.70 -15.61
C ARG A 417 13.89 21.69 -14.48
N ALA A 418 14.76 21.94 -13.50
CA ALA A 418 14.93 21.07 -12.33
C ALA A 418 13.73 21.14 -11.38
N ALA A 419 13.20 22.34 -11.12
CA ALA A 419 11.98 22.53 -10.33
C ALA A 419 10.73 21.98 -11.04
N MET A 420 10.66 22.10 -12.37
CA MET A 420 9.63 21.46 -13.19
C MET A 420 9.73 19.95 -13.08
N LEU A 421 10.88 19.33 -13.32
CA LEU A 421 11.11 17.88 -13.12
C LEU A 421 10.73 17.38 -11.71
N GLN A 422 10.96 18.17 -10.67
CA GLN A 422 10.55 17.85 -9.31
C GLN A 422 9.02 17.88 -9.14
N ARG A 423 8.32 18.83 -9.79
CA ARG A 423 6.85 18.83 -9.89
C ARG A 423 6.34 17.67 -10.75
N LEU A 424 7.10 17.26 -11.77
CA LEU A 424 6.75 16.14 -12.65
C LEU A 424 6.82 14.79 -11.94
N LEU A 425 7.70 14.63 -10.94
CA LEU A 425 7.85 13.37 -10.18
C LEU A 425 6.91 13.27 -8.96
N CYS A 426 6.26 14.36 -8.58
CA CYS A 426 5.27 14.40 -7.51
C CYS A 426 3.86 14.28 -8.09
N ALA A 427 3.28 13.07 -8.04
CA ALA A 427 1.85 12.91 -8.20
C ALA A 427 1.09 13.79 -7.19
N GLY A 428 0.00 14.43 -7.62
CA GLY A 428 -0.88 15.24 -6.75
C GLY A 428 -0.80 16.77 -6.93
N THR A 429 -0.22 17.25 -8.03
CA THR A 429 -0.29 18.69 -8.40
C THR A 429 -1.73 19.08 -8.80
N PRO A 430 -2.12 20.37 -8.70
CA PRO A 430 -3.49 20.77 -9.02
C PRO A 430 -3.77 20.52 -10.52
N GLU A 431 -2.73 20.74 -11.31
CA GLU A 431 -2.67 20.50 -12.75
C GLU A 431 -2.88 19.02 -13.09
N SER A 432 -2.27 18.08 -12.36
CA SER A 432 -2.43 16.65 -12.62
C SER A 432 -3.85 16.16 -12.36
N ILE A 433 -4.48 16.64 -11.27
CA ILE A 433 -5.87 16.29 -10.91
C ILE A 433 -6.85 16.90 -11.92
N ALA A 434 -6.64 18.16 -12.32
CA ALA A 434 -7.46 18.81 -13.34
C ALA A 434 -7.35 18.10 -14.70
N ARG A 435 -6.13 17.77 -15.15
CA ARG A 435 -5.88 17.03 -16.39
C ARG A 435 -6.54 15.65 -16.37
N ALA A 436 -6.49 14.94 -15.23
CA ALA A 436 -7.16 13.65 -15.09
C ALA A 436 -8.69 13.78 -15.13
N ARG A 437 -9.28 14.78 -14.48
CA ARG A 437 -10.73 15.05 -14.58
C ARG A 437 -11.16 15.37 -16.00
N GLN A 438 -10.36 16.16 -16.71
CA GLN A 438 -10.62 16.50 -18.10
C GLN A 438 -10.52 15.27 -19.01
N LEU A 439 -9.53 14.39 -18.77
CA LEU A 439 -9.37 13.12 -19.46
C LEU A 439 -10.54 12.14 -19.19
N LEU A 440 -11.05 12.08 -17.97
CA LEU A 440 -12.22 11.25 -17.65
C LEU A 440 -13.48 11.79 -18.31
N ALA A 441 -13.64 13.12 -18.34
CA ALA A 441 -14.79 13.77 -18.96
C ALA A 441 -14.80 13.64 -20.51
N SER A 442 -13.65 13.42 -21.14
CA SER A 442 -13.55 13.23 -22.60
C SER A 442 -13.83 11.79 -23.05
N ILE A 443 -13.84 10.81 -22.16
CA ILE A 443 -14.12 9.41 -22.49
C ILE A 443 -15.64 9.19 -22.56
N ASN A 444 -16.08 8.44 -23.57
CA ASN A 444 -17.49 8.07 -23.72
C ASN A 444 -18.01 7.32 -22.46
N PRO A 445 -19.15 7.73 -21.87
CA PRO A 445 -19.69 7.10 -20.67
C PRO A 445 -19.97 5.60 -20.85
N GLU A 446 -20.34 5.13 -22.05
CA GLU A 446 -20.53 3.69 -22.30
C GLU A 446 -19.22 2.90 -22.13
N LEU A 447 -18.08 3.47 -22.48
CA LEU A 447 -16.77 2.83 -22.32
C LEU A 447 -16.31 2.83 -20.86
N LEU A 448 -16.60 3.90 -20.11
CA LEU A 448 -16.34 3.98 -18.67
C LEU A 448 -17.19 2.96 -17.90
N ASP A 449 -18.49 2.87 -18.21
CA ASP A 449 -19.37 1.86 -17.63
C ASP A 449 -18.90 0.45 -17.96
N ALA A 450 -18.45 0.24 -19.22
CA ALA A 450 -17.89 -1.04 -19.65
C ALA A 450 -16.58 -1.39 -18.93
N ALA A 451 -15.76 -0.42 -18.50
CA ALA A 451 -14.53 -0.62 -17.72
C ALA A 451 -14.80 -1.03 -16.26
N HIS A 452 -15.99 -0.72 -15.76
CA HIS A 452 -16.38 -0.90 -14.37
C HIS A 452 -17.27 -2.13 -14.13
N CYS A 453 -17.71 -2.80 -15.19
CA CYS A 453 -18.59 -3.96 -15.12
C CYS A 453 -17.87 -5.28 -15.46
N ARG A 454 -18.03 -6.29 -14.59
CA ARG A 454 -17.31 -7.57 -14.67
C ARG A 454 -17.54 -8.33 -15.98
N ASP A 455 -18.75 -8.23 -16.53
CA ASP A 455 -19.14 -9.00 -17.72
C ASP A 455 -18.67 -8.33 -19.02
N THR A 456 -18.47 -7.02 -19.01
CA THR A 456 -18.08 -6.23 -20.19
C THR A 456 -16.59 -5.96 -20.28
N VAL A 457 -15.88 -5.93 -19.14
CA VAL A 457 -14.45 -5.60 -19.10
C VAL A 457 -13.58 -6.49 -19.99
N PRO A 458 -13.74 -7.82 -20.03
CA PRO A 458 -12.94 -8.67 -20.91
C PRO A 458 -13.13 -8.27 -22.39
N ALA A 459 -14.38 -8.04 -22.80
CA ALA A 459 -14.71 -7.58 -24.14
C ALA A 459 -14.14 -6.19 -24.43
N LEU A 460 -14.22 -5.25 -23.49
CA LEU A 460 -13.63 -3.92 -23.62
C LEU A 460 -12.12 -3.99 -23.85
N VAL A 461 -11.40 -4.76 -23.04
CA VAL A 461 -9.92 -4.86 -23.14
C VAL A 461 -9.50 -5.51 -24.45
N LEU A 462 -10.20 -6.54 -24.91
CA LEU A 462 -9.94 -7.08 -26.25
C LEU A 462 -10.31 -6.08 -27.36
N GLY A 463 -11.39 -5.32 -27.19
CA GLY A 463 -11.80 -4.28 -28.13
C GLY A 463 -10.81 -3.11 -28.23
N LEU A 464 -10.03 -2.84 -27.19
CA LEU A 464 -8.96 -1.83 -27.23
C LEU A 464 -7.83 -2.20 -28.19
N LEU A 465 -7.67 -3.48 -28.54
CA LEU A 465 -6.72 -3.97 -29.55
C LEU A 465 -7.22 -3.78 -30.99
N ILE A 466 -8.47 -3.35 -31.19
CA ILE A 466 -9.01 -3.15 -32.54
C ILE A 466 -8.24 -2.04 -33.26
N ASP A 467 -7.71 -2.39 -34.43
CA ASP A 467 -6.99 -1.46 -35.29
C ASP A 467 -7.95 -0.57 -36.11
N ARG A 468 -7.46 0.61 -36.49
CA ARG A 468 -8.19 1.54 -37.35
C ARG A 468 -8.13 1.11 -38.81
N ASP A 469 -7.08 0.40 -39.23
CA ASP A 469 -6.98 -0.21 -40.55
C ASP A 469 -8.09 -1.26 -40.74
N GLU A 470 -8.82 -1.12 -41.84
CA GLU A 470 -9.93 -2.00 -42.18
C GLU A 470 -9.48 -3.44 -42.49
N THR A 471 -8.28 -3.60 -43.07
CA THR A 471 -7.74 -4.91 -43.43
C THR A 471 -7.33 -5.69 -42.18
N VAL A 472 -6.61 -5.05 -41.26
CA VAL A 472 -6.22 -5.63 -39.97
C VAL A 472 -7.45 -5.92 -39.12
N ARG A 473 -8.41 -5.00 -39.07
CA ARG A 473 -9.66 -5.18 -38.33
C ARG A 473 -10.47 -6.38 -38.83
N HIS A 474 -10.50 -6.65 -40.13
CA HIS A 474 -11.16 -7.85 -40.66
C HIS A 474 -10.48 -9.14 -40.15
N MET A 475 -9.14 -9.20 -40.18
CA MET A 475 -8.39 -10.34 -39.63
C MET A 475 -8.63 -10.51 -38.12
N GLN A 476 -8.72 -9.42 -37.36
CA GLN A 476 -9.05 -9.44 -35.94
C GLN A 476 -10.47 -9.96 -35.69
N TRP A 477 -11.44 -9.58 -36.53
CA TRP A 477 -12.83 -10.05 -36.47
C TRP A 477 -12.97 -11.56 -36.70
N ASP A 478 -12.15 -12.15 -37.56
CA ASP A 478 -12.10 -13.60 -37.75
C ASP A 478 -11.63 -14.32 -36.47
N VAL A 479 -10.68 -13.73 -35.74
CA VAL A 479 -10.25 -14.24 -34.42
C VAL A 479 -11.37 -14.11 -33.39
N PHE A 480 -12.08 -12.98 -33.35
CA PHE A 480 -13.20 -12.76 -32.43
C PHE A 480 -14.34 -13.77 -32.64
N THR A 481 -14.73 -14.00 -33.90
CA THR A 481 -15.79 -14.94 -34.26
C THR A 481 -15.40 -16.39 -33.97
N PHE A 482 -14.14 -16.77 -34.20
CA PHE A 482 -13.63 -18.11 -33.89
C PHE A 482 -13.69 -18.43 -32.38
N GLN A 483 -13.53 -17.42 -31.51
CA GLN A 483 -13.61 -17.64 -30.06
C GLN A 483 -15.05 -17.77 -29.54
N GLY A 484 -16.01 -17.16 -30.22
CA GLY A 484 -17.44 -17.25 -29.91
C GLY A 484 -17.88 -16.68 -28.55
N GLY A 485 -19.20 -16.59 -28.33
CA GLY A 485 -19.81 -16.36 -27.01
C GLY A 485 -20.27 -14.93 -26.69
N ALA A 486 -20.47 -14.66 -25.40
CA ALA A 486 -20.95 -13.38 -24.87
C ALA A 486 -20.03 -12.16 -25.15
N PRO A 487 -18.69 -12.28 -25.17
CA PRO A 487 -17.80 -11.15 -25.46
C PRO A 487 -18.02 -10.56 -26.85
N LEU A 488 -18.33 -11.37 -27.86
CA LEU A 488 -18.50 -10.95 -29.24
C LEU A 488 -19.60 -9.88 -29.38
N LYS A 489 -20.78 -10.13 -28.78
CA LYS A 489 -21.92 -9.20 -28.81
C LYS A 489 -21.59 -7.86 -28.15
N ILE A 490 -20.80 -7.89 -27.09
CA ILE A 490 -20.39 -6.69 -26.35
C ILE A 490 -19.38 -5.90 -27.19
N ILE A 491 -18.41 -6.57 -27.82
CA ILE A 491 -17.43 -5.93 -28.71
C ILE A 491 -18.15 -5.25 -29.88
N THR A 492 -19.08 -5.92 -30.56
CA THR A 492 -19.87 -5.32 -31.65
C THR A 492 -20.60 -4.06 -31.19
N ARG A 493 -21.13 -4.05 -29.96
CA ARG A 493 -21.79 -2.87 -29.39
C ARG A 493 -20.81 -1.73 -29.11
N LEU A 494 -19.63 -2.03 -28.58
CA LEU A 494 -18.64 -1.03 -28.15
C LEU A 494 -17.75 -0.51 -29.30
N GLU A 495 -17.62 -1.26 -30.39
CA GLU A 495 -16.75 -0.94 -31.54
C GLU A 495 -16.90 0.49 -32.07
N PRO A 496 -18.12 1.04 -32.29
CA PRO A 496 -18.28 2.40 -32.79
C PRO A 496 -17.71 3.46 -31.84
N ALA A 497 -17.79 3.22 -30.53
CA ALA A 497 -17.23 4.11 -29.52
C ALA A 497 -15.70 3.94 -29.43
N LEU A 498 -15.19 2.72 -29.55
CA LEU A 498 -13.76 2.40 -29.53
C LEU A 498 -12.99 2.97 -30.72
N LEU A 499 -13.60 2.98 -31.91
CA LEU A 499 -13.01 3.58 -33.12
C LEU A 499 -12.90 5.10 -33.01
N LYS A 500 -13.85 5.75 -32.33
CA LYS A 500 -13.85 7.19 -32.06
C LYS A 500 -12.91 7.60 -30.91
N LEU A 501 -12.48 6.65 -30.08
CA LEU A 501 -11.59 6.91 -28.96
C LEU A 501 -10.19 7.30 -29.47
N PRO A 502 -9.62 8.44 -29.05
CA PRO A 502 -8.23 8.79 -29.38
C PRO A 502 -7.26 7.78 -28.75
N LEU A 503 -6.14 7.48 -29.42
CA LEU A 503 -5.15 6.49 -28.96
C LEU A 503 -4.64 6.81 -27.54
N GLU A 504 -4.38 8.09 -27.27
CA GLU A 504 -3.96 8.61 -25.96
C GLU A 504 -4.91 8.28 -24.79
N HIS A 505 -6.19 7.97 -25.06
CA HIS A 505 -7.18 7.62 -24.03
C HIS A 505 -7.31 6.10 -23.80
N ARG A 506 -6.77 5.25 -24.69
CA ARG A 506 -6.90 3.78 -24.61
C ARG A 506 -6.19 3.19 -23.38
N LEU A 507 -4.93 3.54 -23.13
CA LEU A 507 -4.20 3.06 -21.94
C LEU A 507 -4.73 3.62 -20.60
N PRO A 508 -5.13 4.91 -20.50
CA PRO A 508 -5.86 5.39 -19.33
C PRO A 508 -7.13 4.59 -19.05
N LEU A 509 -7.94 4.30 -20.07
CA LEU A 509 -9.15 3.50 -19.93
C LEU A 509 -8.82 2.07 -19.48
N LEU A 510 -7.75 1.47 -20.01
CA LEU A 510 -7.24 0.19 -19.52
C LEU A 510 -6.93 0.25 -18.02
N GLN A 511 -6.24 1.28 -17.55
CA GLN A 511 -5.88 1.42 -16.12
C GLN A 511 -7.11 1.45 -15.20
N LEU A 512 -8.23 2.01 -15.65
CA LEU A 512 -9.52 1.98 -14.94
C LEU A 512 -10.18 0.60 -15.00
N ALA A 513 -9.98 -0.14 -16.09
CA ALA A 513 -10.54 -1.48 -16.27
C ALA A 513 -9.77 -2.58 -15.50
N LEU A 514 -8.48 -2.39 -15.24
CA LEU A 514 -7.61 -3.39 -14.60
C LEU A 514 -8.13 -3.92 -13.25
N PRO A 515 -8.64 -3.11 -12.30
CA PRO A 515 -9.14 -3.61 -11.02
C PRO A 515 -10.33 -4.57 -11.20
N THR A 516 -11.22 -4.27 -12.15
CA THR A 516 -12.38 -5.11 -12.48
C THR A 516 -11.94 -6.38 -13.21
N LEU A 517 -11.00 -6.26 -14.17
CA LEU A 517 -10.44 -7.39 -14.92
C LEU A 517 -9.78 -8.42 -13.99
N ARG A 518 -9.13 -7.96 -12.91
CA ARG A 518 -8.52 -8.81 -11.88
C ARG A 518 -9.51 -9.64 -11.07
N MET A 519 -10.81 -9.32 -11.12
CA MET A 519 -11.84 -10.11 -10.43
C MET A 519 -12.37 -11.28 -11.29
N MET A 520 -11.82 -11.49 -12.49
CA MET A 520 -12.16 -12.63 -13.34
C MET A 520 -11.82 -13.96 -12.66
N PRO A 521 -12.65 -15.01 -12.82
CA PRO A 521 -12.30 -16.36 -12.38
C PRO A 521 -11.01 -16.85 -13.06
N GLY A 522 -10.16 -17.57 -12.32
CA GLY A 522 -8.86 -18.01 -12.82
C GLY A 522 -8.89 -18.88 -14.09
N GLN A 523 -9.98 -19.62 -14.33
CA GLN A 523 -10.18 -20.43 -15.54
C GLN A 523 -10.43 -19.56 -16.78
N ASP A 524 -11.08 -18.40 -16.60
CA ASP A 524 -11.42 -17.48 -17.69
C ASP A 524 -10.24 -16.60 -18.08
N ILE A 525 -9.35 -16.28 -17.13
CA ILE A 525 -8.13 -15.49 -17.39
C ILE A 525 -7.25 -16.14 -18.44
N GLY A 526 -7.09 -17.47 -18.40
CA GLY A 526 -6.27 -18.20 -19.39
C GLY A 526 -6.82 -18.10 -20.81
N ARG A 527 -8.15 -18.24 -20.97
CA ARG A 527 -8.83 -18.12 -22.27
C ARG A 527 -8.75 -16.68 -22.80
N PHE A 528 -9.02 -15.71 -21.93
CA PHE A 528 -8.90 -14.30 -22.25
C PHE A 528 -7.48 -13.91 -22.69
N TRP A 529 -6.45 -14.38 -21.98
CA TRP A 529 -5.07 -14.09 -22.36
C TRP A 529 -4.71 -14.67 -23.72
N GLN A 530 -5.10 -15.91 -24.00
CA GLN A 530 -4.92 -16.53 -25.32
C GLN A 530 -5.66 -15.76 -26.43
N ALA A 531 -6.77 -15.11 -26.11
CA ALA A 531 -7.47 -14.23 -27.04
C ALA A 531 -6.69 -12.97 -27.35
N ALA A 532 -6.32 -12.23 -26.31
CA ALA A 532 -5.58 -10.99 -26.43
C ALA A 532 -4.27 -11.19 -27.22
N ASP A 533 -3.55 -12.28 -26.91
CA ASP A 533 -2.29 -12.63 -27.58
C ASP A 533 -2.48 -12.96 -29.07
N LYS A 534 -3.55 -13.68 -29.42
CA LYS A 534 -3.87 -14.00 -30.84
C LYS A 534 -4.33 -12.79 -31.63
N ILE A 535 -5.12 -11.91 -31.03
CA ILE A 535 -5.63 -10.69 -31.69
C ILE A 535 -4.48 -9.73 -31.99
N ALA A 536 -3.59 -9.53 -31.02
CA ALA A 536 -2.45 -8.65 -31.19
C ALA A 536 -1.37 -9.19 -32.16
N GLN A 537 -1.41 -10.47 -32.53
CA GLN A 537 -0.45 -11.09 -33.44
C GLN A 537 -1.07 -11.44 -34.80
N CYS A 538 -2.32 -11.06 -35.07
CA CYS A 538 -3.06 -11.55 -36.24
C CYS A 538 -2.48 -11.06 -37.57
N ASP A 539 -1.91 -9.85 -37.59
CA ASP A 539 -1.25 -9.24 -38.75
C ASP A 539 0.25 -9.59 -38.82
N GLY A 540 0.73 -10.41 -37.87
CA GLY A 540 2.12 -10.80 -37.77
C GLY A 540 3.05 -9.65 -37.39
N ARG A 541 2.56 -8.54 -36.83
CA ARG A 541 3.35 -7.42 -36.28
C ARG A 541 2.84 -7.10 -34.87
N ILE A 542 3.66 -6.46 -34.03
CA ILE A 542 3.21 -5.96 -32.72
C ILE A 542 3.68 -4.51 -32.59
N THR A 543 2.70 -3.61 -32.53
CA THR A 543 2.91 -2.18 -32.29
C THR A 543 3.32 -1.90 -30.85
N VAL A 544 3.89 -0.71 -30.60
CA VAL A 544 4.25 -0.24 -29.25
C VAL A 544 3.02 -0.21 -28.34
N PHE A 545 1.86 0.18 -28.88
CA PHE A 545 0.59 0.21 -28.17
C PHE A 545 0.15 -1.20 -27.74
N GLU A 546 0.10 -2.16 -28.68
CA GLU A 546 -0.34 -3.54 -28.40
C GLU A 546 0.58 -4.22 -27.39
N TYR A 547 1.90 -4.06 -27.55
CA TYR A 547 2.87 -4.54 -26.57
C TYR A 547 2.64 -3.91 -25.19
N SER A 548 2.41 -2.60 -25.14
CA SER A 548 2.20 -1.87 -23.89
C SER A 548 0.93 -2.33 -23.17
N LEU A 549 -0.18 -2.47 -23.90
CA LEU A 549 -1.45 -2.99 -23.40
C LEU A 549 -1.30 -4.41 -22.86
N LEU A 550 -0.75 -5.33 -23.67
CA LEU A 550 -0.58 -6.73 -23.28
C LEU A 550 0.30 -6.86 -22.05
N ARG A 551 1.41 -6.12 -21.97
CA ARG A 551 2.31 -6.19 -20.81
C ARG A 551 1.67 -5.67 -19.53
N MET A 552 0.92 -4.58 -19.60
CA MET A 552 0.14 -4.08 -18.46
C MET A 552 -0.90 -5.12 -18.01
N VAL A 553 -1.69 -5.65 -18.94
CA VAL A 553 -2.68 -6.69 -18.65
C VAL A 553 -2.03 -7.92 -18.01
N GLN A 554 -0.94 -8.42 -18.59
CA GLN A 554 -0.20 -9.58 -18.08
C GLN A 554 0.23 -9.37 -16.64
N ARG A 555 0.87 -8.23 -16.35
CA ARG A 555 1.41 -7.90 -15.04
C ARG A 555 0.35 -7.90 -13.95
N HIS A 556 -0.84 -7.39 -14.26
CA HIS A 556 -1.95 -7.26 -13.31
C HIS A 556 -2.77 -8.54 -13.16
N LEU A 557 -2.83 -9.40 -14.20
CA LEU A 557 -3.50 -10.70 -14.14
C LEU A 557 -2.65 -11.81 -13.51
N VAL A 558 -1.33 -11.69 -13.61
CA VAL A 558 -0.35 -12.63 -13.04
C VAL A 558 -0.48 -12.83 -11.53
N SER A 559 -0.97 -11.85 -10.77
CA SER A 559 -1.16 -12.02 -9.32
C SER A 559 -2.42 -12.79 -8.93
N VAL A 560 -3.35 -12.96 -9.87
CA VAL A 560 -4.66 -13.60 -9.65
C VAL A 560 -4.73 -14.97 -10.29
N ALA A 561 -4.20 -15.11 -11.50
CA ALA A 561 -4.09 -16.40 -12.17
C ALA A 561 -2.73 -17.03 -11.87
N ALA A 562 -2.68 -18.34 -11.69
CA ALA A 562 -1.46 -19.14 -11.63
C ALA A 562 -0.71 -19.16 -12.98
N ILE A 563 -0.68 -18.03 -13.71
CA ILE A 563 0.16 -17.82 -14.87
C ILE A 563 1.60 -17.92 -14.36
N PRO A 564 2.39 -18.88 -14.84
CA PRO A 564 3.75 -19.05 -14.37
C PRO A 564 4.58 -17.82 -14.75
N LEU A 565 4.82 -16.92 -13.79
CA LEU A 565 5.90 -15.96 -13.92
C LEU A 565 7.21 -16.71 -14.09
N ARG A 566 8.08 -16.19 -14.95
CA ARG A 566 9.52 -16.43 -14.85
C ARG A 566 9.93 -15.98 -13.44
N LYS A 567 10.09 -16.93 -12.52
CA LYS A 567 10.52 -16.68 -11.13
C LYS A 567 11.91 -16.05 -11.14
N THR A 568 12.01 -14.73 -11.20
CA THR A 568 13.28 -14.02 -11.00
C THR A 568 13.55 -13.92 -9.50
N ASN A 569 14.00 -15.02 -8.89
CA ASN A 569 14.23 -15.12 -7.44
C ASN A 569 15.39 -14.25 -6.92
N LYS A 570 16.16 -13.60 -7.80
CA LYS A 570 17.34 -12.81 -7.41
C LYS A 570 17.06 -11.32 -7.63
N ALA A 571 17.01 -10.57 -6.53
CA ALA A 571 16.88 -9.13 -6.54
C ALA A 571 18.04 -8.50 -7.34
N CYS A 572 17.70 -7.60 -8.27
CA CYS A 572 18.68 -6.78 -8.95
C CYS A 572 19.29 -5.82 -7.92
N ALA A 573 20.54 -6.07 -7.55
CA ALA A 573 21.21 -5.35 -6.46
C ALA A 573 22.53 -4.73 -6.89
N GLN A 574 23.17 -5.27 -7.94
CA GLN A 574 24.46 -4.77 -8.40
C GLN A 574 24.28 -3.54 -9.30
N PRO A 575 25.09 -2.48 -9.12
CA PRO A 575 25.04 -1.29 -9.97
C PRO A 575 25.23 -1.57 -11.46
N SER A 576 26.03 -2.58 -11.80
CA SER A 576 26.26 -3.04 -13.18
C SER A 576 25.00 -3.63 -13.81
N GLU A 577 24.31 -4.51 -13.10
CA GLU A 577 23.03 -5.10 -13.54
C GLU A 577 21.96 -4.01 -13.74
N ILE A 578 21.85 -3.08 -12.77
CA ILE A 578 20.88 -1.97 -12.83
C ILE A 578 21.16 -1.10 -14.06
N GLY A 579 22.41 -0.69 -14.27
CA GLY A 579 22.75 0.17 -15.41
C GLY A 579 22.59 -0.53 -16.75
N ALA A 580 22.92 -1.82 -16.86
CA ALA A 580 22.71 -2.60 -18.09
C ALA A 580 21.21 -2.68 -18.45
N HIS A 581 20.36 -3.03 -17.49
CA HIS A 581 18.91 -3.08 -17.71
C HIS A 581 18.29 -1.70 -17.96
N ALA A 582 18.74 -0.67 -17.24
CA ALA A 582 18.31 0.70 -17.50
C ALA A 582 18.72 1.15 -18.92
N GLY A 583 19.93 0.80 -19.37
CA GLY A 583 20.40 1.07 -20.72
C GLY A 583 19.50 0.46 -21.79
N MET A 584 19.03 -0.77 -21.62
CA MET A 584 18.07 -1.40 -22.53
C MET A 584 16.74 -0.63 -22.59
N VAL A 585 16.18 -0.27 -21.43
CA VAL A 585 14.91 0.47 -21.32
C VAL A 585 15.01 1.84 -21.99
N LEU A 586 16.08 2.60 -21.69
CA LEU A 586 16.31 3.91 -22.30
C LEU A 586 16.57 3.82 -23.81
N SER A 587 17.31 2.79 -24.25
CA SER A 587 17.59 2.59 -25.68
C SER A 587 16.31 2.27 -26.45
N MET A 588 15.41 1.46 -25.87
CA MET A 588 14.12 1.17 -26.51
C MET A 588 13.29 2.44 -26.67
N LEU A 589 13.18 3.23 -25.59
CA LEU A 589 12.40 4.47 -25.58
C LEU A 589 12.93 5.50 -26.57
N ALA A 590 14.25 5.65 -26.63
CA ALA A 590 14.90 6.58 -27.56
C ALA A 590 14.78 6.16 -29.03
N ASN A 591 14.52 4.88 -29.31
CA ASN A 591 14.31 4.37 -30.68
C ASN A 591 12.82 4.30 -31.06
N CYS A 592 11.89 4.66 -30.15
CA CYS A 592 10.47 4.79 -30.50
C CYS A 592 10.24 6.01 -31.41
N GLY A 593 9.22 5.96 -32.28
CA GLY A 593 8.89 7.08 -33.18
C GLY A 593 9.69 7.19 -34.48
N GLY A 594 10.59 6.25 -34.79
CA GLY A 594 11.25 6.17 -36.11
C GLY A 594 12.22 7.32 -36.41
N VAL A 595 12.83 7.91 -35.38
CA VAL A 595 13.75 9.05 -35.50
C VAL A 595 15.14 8.61 -35.99
N ASP A 596 15.89 9.53 -36.60
CA ASP A 596 17.27 9.30 -37.05
C ASP A 596 18.19 8.84 -35.90
N GLU A 597 19.18 8.00 -36.21
CA GLU A 597 20.07 7.42 -35.22
C GLU A 597 20.81 8.48 -34.38
N GLY A 598 21.13 9.64 -34.97
CA GLY A 598 21.77 10.74 -34.27
C GLY A 598 20.88 11.34 -33.17
N THR A 599 19.59 11.53 -33.48
CA THR A 599 18.59 12.04 -32.52
C THR A 599 18.29 11.04 -31.42
N SER A 600 18.10 9.76 -31.76
CA SER A 600 17.84 8.69 -30.77
C SER A 600 19.02 8.53 -29.81
N ARG A 601 20.26 8.59 -30.32
CA ARG A 601 21.45 8.51 -29.49
C ARG A 601 21.62 9.72 -28.55
N LYS A 602 21.23 10.91 -29.01
CA LYS A 602 21.24 12.12 -28.19
C LYS A 602 20.22 12.01 -27.05
N ALA A 603 18.99 11.60 -27.34
CA ALA A 603 17.95 11.39 -26.33
C ALA A 603 18.37 10.33 -25.30
N PHE A 604 19.02 9.25 -25.74
CA PHE A 604 19.59 8.26 -24.83
C PHE A 604 20.67 8.82 -23.89
N GLU A 605 21.61 9.61 -24.40
CA GLU A 605 22.63 10.22 -23.56
C GLU A 605 22.02 11.24 -22.57
N ALA A 606 20.96 11.95 -22.96
CA ALA A 606 20.20 12.81 -22.07
C ALA A 606 19.59 12.01 -20.89
N GLY A 607 18.93 10.89 -21.17
CA GLY A 607 18.42 9.98 -20.14
C GLY A 607 19.53 9.35 -19.29
N LYS A 608 20.61 8.88 -19.92
CA LYS A 608 21.75 8.24 -19.26
C LYS A 608 22.44 9.19 -18.28
N SER A 609 22.52 10.48 -18.57
CA SER A 609 23.06 11.50 -17.65
C SER A 609 22.31 11.54 -16.30
N LYS A 610 21.01 11.19 -16.29
CA LYS A 610 20.16 11.18 -15.09
C LYS A 610 20.26 9.90 -14.26
N LEU A 611 20.91 8.84 -14.79
CA LEU A 611 21.13 7.59 -14.05
C LEU A 611 22.23 7.68 -12.98
N GLY A 612 22.96 8.81 -12.91
CA GLY A 612 24.04 9.03 -11.94
C GLY A 612 25.10 7.92 -12.04
N ARG A 613 25.41 7.28 -10.90
CA ARG A 613 26.43 6.22 -10.84
C ARG A 613 26.16 4.97 -11.70
N PHE A 614 24.91 4.77 -12.16
CA PHE A 614 24.57 3.63 -13.01
C PHE A 614 24.85 3.92 -14.50
N ALA A 615 25.05 5.19 -14.87
CA ALA A 615 25.27 5.64 -16.23
C ALA A 615 26.47 4.95 -16.91
N VAL A 616 27.50 4.61 -16.13
CA VAL A 616 28.72 3.92 -16.62
C VAL A 616 28.41 2.54 -17.21
N PHE A 617 27.37 1.88 -16.70
CA PHE A 617 26.99 0.53 -17.13
C PHE A 617 25.83 0.54 -18.15
N ALA A 618 25.19 1.69 -18.37
CA ALA A 618 24.17 1.86 -19.38
C ALA A 618 24.80 1.99 -20.77
N LYS A 619 24.68 0.93 -21.57
CA LYS A 619 25.14 0.88 -22.95
C LYS A 619 23.97 1.12 -23.91
N TRP A 620 24.24 1.82 -25.00
CA TRP A 620 23.32 1.96 -26.12
C TRP A 620 23.11 0.60 -26.79
N HIS A 621 21.85 0.24 -27.05
CA HIS A 621 21.49 -0.95 -27.81
C HIS A 621 20.62 -0.52 -28.99
N ARG A 622 21.09 -0.80 -30.21
CA ARG A 622 20.27 -0.62 -31.40
C ARG A 622 19.53 -1.94 -31.68
N PRO A 623 18.20 -1.91 -31.81
CA PRO A 623 17.48 -3.07 -32.32
C PRO A 623 17.90 -3.35 -33.76
N GLN A 624 18.40 -4.55 -34.05
CA GLN A 624 18.55 -5.02 -35.42
C GLN A 624 17.15 -5.31 -35.95
N THR A 625 16.62 -4.44 -36.81
CA THR A 625 15.40 -4.72 -37.57
C THR A 625 15.81 -5.51 -38.82
N ASP A 626 15.89 -6.83 -38.72
CA ASP A 626 15.84 -7.65 -39.93
C ASP A 626 14.43 -7.53 -40.54
N GLU A 627 14.33 -7.49 -41.86
CA GLU A 627 13.08 -7.42 -42.65
C GLU A 627 12.15 -8.65 -42.46
N SER A 628 12.45 -9.52 -41.47
CA SER A 628 11.86 -10.84 -41.29
C SER A 628 10.73 -10.86 -40.25
N GLY A 629 9.62 -10.17 -40.50
CA GLY A 629 8.32 -10.37 -39.81
C GLY A 629 8.26 -10.08 -38.29
N GLY A 630 7.06 -9.86 -37.75
CA GLY A 630 6.88 -9.45 -36.35
C GLY A 630 7.17 -10.53 -35.31
N ALA A 631 7.16 -11.82 -35.66
CA ALA A 631 7.58 -12.89 -34.75
C ALA A 631 9.07 -12.78 -34.36
N ALA A 632 9.94 -12.29 -35.26
CA ALA A 632 11.34 -12.01 -34.96
C ALA A 632 11.49 -10.77 -34.06
N MET A 633 10.66 -9.74 -34.29
CA MET A 633 10.64 -8.50 -33.49
C MET A 633 10.27 -8.78 -32.01
N ILE A 634 9.32 -9.67 -31.76
CA ILE A 634 8.92 -10.08 -30.40
C ILE A 634 10.07 -10.75 -29.65
N GLN A 635 10.82 -11.63 -30.31
CA GLN A 635 11.92 -12.35 -29.68
C GLN A 635 13.18 -11.51 -29.51
N GLN A 636 13.44 -10.58 -30.44
CA GLN A 636 14.66 -9.78 -30.46
C GLN A 636 14.56 -8.47 -29.66
N LEU A 637 13.41 -7.77 -29.65
CA LEU A 637 13.25 -6.49 -28.92
C LEU A 637 12.49 -6.64 -27.60
N TYR A 638 11.31 -7.26 -27.64
CA TYR A 638 10.40 -7.22 -26.49
C TYR A 638 10.84 -8.18 -25.38
N ARG A 639 11.39 -9.36 -25.71
CA ARG A 639 11.85 -10.33 -24.69
C ARG A 639 13.02 -9.81 -23.81
N PRO A 640 14.05 -9.12 -24.35
CA PRO A 640 15.08 -8.51 -23.51
C PRO A 640 14.54 -7.32 -22.69
N LEU A 641 13.62 -6.53 -23.25
CA LEU A 641 12.95 -5.44 -22.54
C LEU A 641 12.13 -5.96 -21.36
N ASP A 642 11.36 -7.03 -21.58
CA ASP A 642 10.60 -7.71 -20.54
C ASP A 642 11.49 -8.14 -19.38
N THR A 643 12.61 -8.78 -19.73
CA THR A 643 13.60 -9.24 -18.75
C THR A 643 14.21 -8.05 -17.98
N ALA A 644 14.54 -6.95 -18.67
CA ALA A 644 15.08 -5.75 -18.05
C ALA A 644 14.08 -5.12 -17.07
N LEU A 645 12.81 -4.95 -17.49
CA LEU A 645 11.75 -4.40 -16.65
C LEU A 645 11.45 -5.29 -15.44
N ASP A 646 11.39 -6.61 -15.61
CA ASP A 646 11.16 -7.55 -14.50
C ASP A 646 12.30 -7.51 -13.48
N ARG A 647 13.55 -7.38 -13.94
CA ARG A 647 14.73 -7.25 -13.07
C ARG A 647 14.73 -5.92 -12.33
N LEU A 648 14.48 -4.81 -13.04
CA LEU A 648 14.40 -3.48 -12.46
C LEU A 648 13.23 -3.36 -11.47
N ALA A 649 12.11 -4.06 -11.69
CA ALA A 649 10.98 -4.09 -10.75
C ALA A 649 11.35 -4.67 -9.38
N THR A 650 12.41 -5.49 -9.30
CA THR A 650 12.93 -6.01 -8.01
C THR A 650 13.88 -5.04 -7.30
N ALA A 651 14.30 -3.96 -7.96
CA ALA A 651 15.18 -2.95 -7.37
C ALA A 651 14.42 -2.07 -6.35
N PRO A 652 15.14 -1.37 -5.44
CA PRO A 652 14.50 -0.46 -4.49
C PRO A 652 13.68 0.63 -5.21
N LEU A 653 12.60 1.11 -4.56
CA LEU A 653 11.66 2.09 -5.13
C LEU A 653 12.34 3.32 -5.73
N GLU A 654 13.39 3.83 -5.08
CA GLU A 654 14.11 5.01 -5.58
C GLU A 654 14.95 4.72 -6.83
N THR A 655 15.52 3.51 -6.97
CA THR A 655 16.17 3.13 -8.25
C THR A 655 15.13 3.12 -9.35
N ARG A 656 13.96 2.53 -9.07
CA ARG A 656 12.87 2.44 -10.05
C ARG A 656 12.41 3.84 -10.46
N ARG A 657 12.27 4.77 -9.50
CA ARG A 657 12.00 6.20 -9.76
C ARG A 657 13.12 6.89 -10.54
N ALA A 658 14.39 6.64 -10.23
CA ALA A 658 15.51 7.24 -10.94
C ALA A 658 15.60 6.76 -12.40
N VAL A 659 15.37 5.47 -12.64
CA VAL A 659 15.29 4.91 -14.00
C VAL A 659 14.10 5.50 -14.76
N LEU A 660 12.95 5.65 -14.10
CA LEU A 660 11.78 6.25 -14.72
C LEU A 660 11.96 7.76 -15.00
N ALA A 661 12.65 8.48 -14.12
CA ALA A 661 13.02 9.88 -14.36
C ALA A 661 14.02 10.02 -15.52
N ALA A 662 14.97 9.09 -15.63
CA ALA A 662 15.86 9.00 -16.79
C ALA A 662 15.08 8.71 -18.08
N ALA A 663 14.08 7.82 -18.02
CA ALA A 663 13.20 7.52 -19.16
C ALA A 663 12.38 8.75 -19.57
N ALA A 664 11.80 9.47 -18.62
CA ALA A 664 11.10 10.73 -18.91
C ALA A 664 12.01 11.78 -19.55
N ALA A 665 13.28 11.84 -19.15
CA ALA A 665 14.26 12.74 -19.76
C ALA A 665 14.60 12.37 -21.22
N VAL A 666 14.45 11.11 -21.63
CA VAL A 666 14.56 10.69 -23.03
C VAL A 666 13.40 11.28 -23.84
N VAL A 667 12.16 11.10 -23.35
CA VAL A 667 10.93 11.58 -24.03
C VAL A 667 10.86 13.10 -24.10
N MET A 668 11.51 13.82 -23.18
CA MET A 668 11.48 15.29 -23.16
C MET A 668 12.66 15.95 -23.88
N ASP A 669 13.62 15.21 -24.46
CA ASP A 669 14.85 15.80 -25.02
C ASP A 669 14.56 16.70 -26.24
N ASP A 670 13.64 16.29 -27.11
CA ASP A 670 13.30 16.99 -28.34
C ASP A 670 12.15 18.02 -28.18
N GLY A 671 11.53 18.06 -27.00
CA GLY A 671 10.39 18.92 -26.68
C GLY A 671 9.09 18.54 -27.41
N LYS A 672 9.03 17.40 -28.11
CA LYS A 672 7.86 16.90 -28.82
C LYS A 672 7.47 15.53 -28.26
N GLN A 673 6.32 15.45 -27.61
CA GLN A 673 5.86 14.19 -27.04
C GLN A 673 5.17 13.35 -28.15
N HIS A 674 5.86 12.32 -28.64
CA HIS A 674 5.23 11.34 -29.51
C HIS A 674 4.32 10.42 -28.67
N ILE A 675 3.16 10.05 -29.22
CA ILE A 675 2.16 9.22 -28.52
C ILE A 675 2.79 7.90 -28.06
N GLU A 676 3.55 7.25 -28.93
CA GLU A 676 4.23 5.98 -28.69
C GLU A 676 5.23 6.05 -27.52
N GLU A 677 5.95 7.15 -27.37
CA GLU A 677 6.90 7.36 -26.28
C GLU A 677 6.18 7.52 -24.93
N VAL A 678 5.08 8.28 -24.91
CA VAL A 678 4.26 8.48 -23.72
C VAL A 678 3.58 7.18 -23.28
N GLU A 679 3.10 6.39 -24.24
CA GLU A 679 2.50 5.08 -23.99
C GLU A 679 3.53 4.08 -23.44
N LEU A 680 4.71 4.02 -24.06
CA LEU A 680 5.78 3.15 -23.58
C LEU A 680 6.26 3.59 -22.19
N LEU A 681 6.41 4.89 -21.94
CA LEU A 681 6.75 5.45 -20.63
C LEU A 681 5.69 5.11 -19.57
N ARG A 682 4.40 5.15 -19.94
CA ARG A 682 3.29 4.75 -19.06
C ARG A 682 3.35 3.27 -18.73
N MET A 683 3.61 2.40 -19.71
CA MET A 683 3.82 0.98 -19.47
C MET A 683 5.05 0.71 -18.61
N MET A 684 6.15 1.44 -18.82
CA MET A 684 7.36 1.35 -17.99
C MET A 684 7.07 1.78 -16.55
N SER A 685 6.32 2.86 -16.34
CA SER A 685 5.85 3.31 -15.03
C SER A 685 5.06 2.21 -14.31
N ASP A 686 4.10 1.59 -15.00
CA ASP A 686 3.31 0.47 -14.47
C ASP A 686 4.21 -0.75 -14.17
N SER A 687 5.09 -1.12 -15.09
CA SER A 687 6.07 -2.21 -14.98
C SER A 687 7.10 -2.01 -13.87
N LEU A 688 7.42 -0.78 -13.53
CA LEU A 688 8.28 -0.45 -12.40
C LEU A 688 7.49 -0.23 -11.12
N GLY A 689 6.15 -0.20 -11.17
CA GLY A 689 5.30 0.07 -10.01
C GLY A 689 5.63 1.43 -9.39
N CYS A 690 5.86 2.43 -10.24
CA CYS A 690 6.19 3.80 -9.87
C CYS A 690 5.17 4.75 -10.52
N PRO A 691 4.86 5.89 -9.88
CA PRO A 691 3.97 6.88 -10.47
C PRO A 691 4.49 7.38 -11.79
N MET A 692 3.58 7.59 -12.74
CA MET A 692 3.91 8.13 -14.05
C MET A 692 4.40 9.56 -13.85
N PRO A 693 5.62 9.90 -14.29
CA PRO A 693 6.11 11.28 -14.20
C PRO A 693 5.21 12.13 -15.09
N LEU A 694 4.72 13.26 -14.59
CA LEU A 694 4.00 14.20 -15.45
C LEU A 694 4.93 14.52 -16.63
N ALA A 695 4.42 14.35 -17.83
CA ALA A 695 5.07 14.76 -19.06
C ALA A 695 4.36 16.02 -19.57
#